data_AF-A0A537YIW7-F1
#
_entry.id   AF-A0A537YIW7-F1
#
_cell.length_a   1.000
_cell.length_b   1.000
_cell.length_c   1.000
_cell.angle_alpha   90.00
_cell.angle_beta   90.00
_cell.angle_gamma   90.00
#
_symmetry.space_group_name_H-M   'P 1'
#
loop_
_entity.id
_entity.type
_entity.pdbx_description
1 polymer ?
#
loop_
_entity_poly.entity_id
_entity_poly.type
_entity_poly.pdbx_seq_one_letter_code
_entity_poly.pdbx_strand_id
1 'polypeptide(L)'
;MPTESATAFDEAGVLAEAREAAALADFGDAGFRVPLRALLSSLAEAPLNAMGIGLMRGSIVKSLITRLRAVDWFTRHPEIADETIAEPIVVVGMMRSGTTLLQRVLAADPRHYSARGWEVNEPAPRPRTKWDEPDPRIPDAEAADEQMRRFAADLYAIHPMDAHQAEEEIMILADAFLSHVPEASCDVPAYRSWLDDQDFAPAYLHLQRMLQLLQWQKKQRGDVRGGARWVLKTPAHLGYLDTLLSVFPDAHVVHMHRDPVDTIASGASLNLTLWKMHADHVDPTVVGRQWLGRMSWTNRRAMATRDRRATEATRFTDVWFREALKDPLRQVERIYNSIGVELTPEARASMDTWLSHDAREPRPAHSYAAEQFGLTDEEIHRPVRRATRGCLAMTAEPHPIATPEQHDHERAALELTKHPIVKDAYERVKAHWLAQADPTPGMRACFDGAFDEVMFSAAVWSSNQDPLRPKVITITRLAHPLGDLHIPGSRWGIDNPDSVYRVIPISGDERYVIHGRVAEKRMTENYFTLWDDRMNTVDVLSGHDLELRPDRTFTVTVDSDPANGRPNHIQSSAAAQEFYIRDVMLDWATDTPNELSIERLGGTPATPPLTIDEQAELAATYMLRFADFTHSLSSGPLQAEPNDFSLAYSADTGGALRNQVYIGGNFDLRDDEALVITVHDGGAAYFVVPITNIWGTTMDIVHRTSSLNSAQSVADPGGSYTYVLSKHDPGVHNWLDPCGLSDGVLTLRWAEFPGGRPNEHLAVRSEVVPVSALRNRLPEATKWMTDAERAQQRRERAAAYKRRLPELLDDDRT
;
A
#
# COMPACT_ATOMS: atom_id res chain seq x y z
N MET A 1 32.03 -27.52 37.24
CA MET A 1 30.67 -27.94 37.65
C MET A 1 29.72 -27.30 36.64
N PRO A 2 28.86 -28.08 35.95
CA PRO A 2 27.85 -27.48 35.08
C PRO A 2 26.95 -26.54 35.88
N THR A 3 26.44 -25.49 35.25
CA THR A 3 25.41 -24.62 35.87
C THR A 3 24.12 -25.42 36.08
N GLU A 4 23.28 -25.01 37.04
CA GLU A 4 21.98 -25.65 37.32
C GLU A 4 21.10 -25.72 36.05
N SER A 5 21.13 -24.67 35.23
CA SER A 5 20.49 -24.64 33.90
C SER A 5 21.02 -25.72 32.95
N ALA A 6 22.35 -25.87 32.84
CA ALA A 6 22.95 -26.89 31.97
C ALA A 6 22.56 -28.32 32.37
N THR A 7 22.38 -28.59 33.67
CA THR A 7 21.86 -29.90 34.12
C THR A 7 20.37 -30.09 33.88
N ALA A 8 19.60 -29.00 33.88
CA ALA A 8 18.15 -29.02 33.70
C ALA A 8 17.70 -29.23 32.24
N PHE A 9 18.59 -29.07 31.26
CA PHE A 9 18.26 -29.21 29.84
C PHE A 9 19.05 -30.33 29.13
N ASP A 10 19.39 -31.40 29.86
CA ASP A 10 19.94 -32.62 29.26
C ASP A 10 18.87 -33.45 28.52
N GLU A 11 19.19 -33.90 27.29
CA GLU A 11 18.27 -34.67 26.43
C GLU A 11 17.85 -36.00 27.09
N ALA A 12 18.80 -36.73 27.68
CA ALA A 12 18.49 -38.02 28.29
C ALA A 12 17.56 -37.84 29.51
N GLY A 13 17.79 -36.80 30.30
CA GLY A 13 16.96 -36.42 31.43
C GLY A 13 15.51 -36.11 31.06
N VAL A 14 15.26 -35.24 30.08
CA VAL A 14 13.88 -34.89 29.69
C VAL A 14 13.14 -36.05 29.04
N LEU A 15 13.84 -36.91 28.28
CA LEU A 15 13.26 -38.11 27.68
C LEU A 15 12.90 -39.16 28.74
N ALA A 16 13.75 -39.35 29.75
CA ALA A 16 13.48 -40.29 30.85
C ALA A 16 12.27 -39.84 31.67
N GLU A 17 12.20 -38.56 32.02
CA GLU A 17 11.09 -37.98 32.77
C GLU A 17 9.77 -38.12 32.02
N ALA A 18 9.75 -37.82 30.72
CA ALA A 18 8.54 -37.97 29.90
C ALA A 18 8.05 -39.43 29.84
N ARG A 19 8.97 -40.41 29.74
CA ARG A 19 8.62 -41.84 29.74
C ARG A 19 8.00 -42.28 31.05
N GLU A 20 8.59 -41.86 32.16
CA GLU A 20 8.09 -42.16 33.50
C GLU A 20 6.69 -41.55 33.70
N ALA A 21 6.53 -40.27 33.38
CA ALA A 21 5.26 -39.55 33.53
C ALA A 21 4.14 -40.08 32.63
N ALA A 22 4.46 -40.49 31.40
CA ALA A 22 3.49 -41.05 30.47
C ALA A 22 3.21 -42.54 30.70
N ALA A 23 4.08 -43.25 31.42
CA ALA A 23 4.14 -44.71 31.48
C ALA A 23 4.18 -45.37 30.08
N LEU A 24 4.91 -44.74 29.15
CA LEU A 24 5.07 -45.14 27.75
C LEU A 24 6.54 -44.99 27.33
N ALA A 25 7.00 -45.78 26.35
CA ALA A 25 8.43 -45.83 25.99
C ALA A 25 8.75 -45.36 24.57
N ASP A 26 7.78 -45.45 23.65
CA ASP A 26 7.98 -45.25 22.21
C ASP A 26 7.62 -43.83 21.75
N PHE A 27 8.65 -43.08 21.34
CA PHE A 27 8.51 -41.73 20.79
C PHE A 27 8.25 -41.72 19.27
N GLY A 28 8.16 -42.89 18.62
CA GLY A 28 8.06 -43.00 17.18
C GLY A 28 9.34 -42.54 16.47
N ASP A 29 9.17 -41.88 15.30
CA ASP A 29 10.28 -41.38 14.49
C ASP A 29 11.22 -40.45 15.28
N ALA A 30 12.53 -40.57 15.05
CA ALA A 30 13.57 -39.87 15.80
C ALA A 30 13.87 -38.44 15.29
N GLY A 31 13.21 -37.97 14.23
CA GLY A 31 13.45 -36.68 13.59
C GLY A 31 13.28 -35.48 14.53
N PHE A 32 12.42 -35.57 15.54
CA PHE A 32 12.22 -34.50 16.54
C PHE A 32 13.45 -34.23 17.42
N ARG A 33 14.40 -35.18 17.50
CA ARG A 33 15.56 -35.05 18.40
C ARG A 33 16.51 -33.94 17.97
N VAL A 34 16.59 -33.64 16.67
CA VAL A 34 17.42 -32.54 16.16
C VAL A 34 16.91 -31.18 16.64
N PRO A 35 15.65 -30.79 16.37
CA PRO A 35 15.10 -29.55 16.90
C PRO A 35 15.07 -29.51 18.43
N LEU A 36 14.79 -30.63 19.10
CA LEU A 36 14.86 -30.73 20.56
C LEU A 36 16.25 -30.38 21.09
N ARG A 37 17.32 -30.96 20.54
CA ARG A 37 18.70 -30.67 20.97
C ARG A 37 19.10 -29.21 20.74
N ALA A 38 18.69 -28.62 19.62
CA ALA A 38 18.94 -27.20 19.34
C ALA A 38 18.29 -26.29 20.39
N LEU A 39 17.03 -26.59 20.75
CA LEU A 39 16.31 -25.87 21.80
C LEU A 39 16.96 -26.05 23.18
N LEU A 40 17.23 -27.30 23.58
CA LEU A 40 17.86 -27.63 24.86
C LEU A 40 19.22 -26.94 25.03
N SER A 41 20.05 -26.95 23.98
CA SER A 41 21.35 -26.26 23.99
C SER A 41 21.19 -24.76 24.21
N SER A 42 20.20 -24.13 23.57
CA SER A 42 19.99 -22.68 23.73
C SER A 42 19.42 -22.34 25.11
N LEU A 43 18.54 -23.17 25.67
CA LEU A 43 17.98 -22.97 27.01
C LEU A 43 19.02 -23.16 28.11
N ALA A 44 19.98 -24.07 27.93
CA ALA A 44 21.09 -24.26 28.85
C ALA A 44 21.96 -22.99 29.01
N GLU A 45 22.03 -22.16 27.96
CA GLU A 45 22.78 -20.90 27.92
C GLU A 45 21.91 -19.66 28.20
N ALA A 46 20.59 -19.79 28.17
CA ALA A 46 19.66 -18.69 28.37
C ALA A 46 19.70 -18.14 29.82
N PRO A 47 19.47 -16.83 30.03
CA PRO A 47 19.51 -16.20 31.35
C PRO A 47 18.24 -16.46 32.17
N LEU A 48 17.88 -17.73 32.35
CA LEU A 48 16.68 -18.15 33.06
C LEU A 48 16.89 -18.12 34.59
N ASN A 49 15.87 -17.71 35.32
CA ASN A 49 15.78 -17.91 36.77
C ASN A 49 15.21 -19.31 37.10
N ALA A 50 15.14 -19.68 38.38
CA ALA A 50 14.68 -21.00 38.80
C ALA A 50 13.25 -21.33 38.32
N MET A 51 12.36 -20.34 38.32
CA MET A 51 11.00 -20.49 37.80
C MET A 51 11.01 -20.71 36.27
N GLY A 52 11.80 -19.91 35.54
CA GLY A 52 11.98 -20.05 34.10
C GLY A 52 12.52 -21.42 33.68
N ILE A 53 13.51 -21.95 34.42
CA ILE A 53 14.03 -23.31 34.21
C ILE A 53 12.90 -24.33 34.36
N GLY A 54 12.13 -24.25 35.46
CA GLY A 54 11.02 -25.17 35.72
C GLY A 54 9.93 -25.12 34.66
N LEU A 55 9.52 -23.92 34.24
CA LEU A 55 8.48 -23.71 33.22
C LEU A 55 8.92 -24.23 31.84
N MET A 56 10.14 -23.91 31.40
CA MET A 56 10.63 -24.34 30.08
C MET A 56 10.87 -25.85 30.04
N ARG A 57 11.48 -26.43 31.09
CA ARG A 57 11.65 -27.90 31.19
C ARG A 57 10.29 -28.59 31.22
N GLY A 58 9.36 -28.10 32.03
CA GLY A 58 8.00 -28.63 32.12
C GLY A 58 7.27 -28.61 30.77
N SER A 59 7.40 -27.53 29.99
CA SER A 59 6.82 -27.46 28.64
C SER A 59 7.43 -28.49 27.70
N ILE A 60 8.76 -28.69 27.73
CA ILE A 60 9.43 -29.69 26.89
C ILE A 60 8.98 -31.11 27.25
N VAL A 61 8.97 -31.44 28.55
CA VAL A 61 8.54 -32.75 29.05
C VAL A 61 7.07 -33.00 28.67
N LYS A 62 6.22 -31.98 28.76
CA LYS A 62 4.83 -32.06 28.32
C LYS A 62 4.70 -32.38 26.84
N SER A 63 5.43 -31.69 25.96
CA SER A 63 5.45 -31.99 24.53
C SER A 63 5.91 -33.42 24.23
N LEU A 64 6.91 -33.91 24.96
CA LEU A 64 7.38 -35.30 24.88
C LEU A 64 6.31 -36.30 25.34
N ILE A 65 5.57 -36.01 26.41
CA ILE A 65 4.42 -36.81 26.87
C ILE A 65 3.32 -36.85 25.81
N THR A 66 2.98 -35.69 25.21
CA THR A 66 2.02 -35.62 24.12
C THR A 66 2.44 -36.51 22.96
N ARG A 67 3.72 -36.48 22.57
CA ARG A 67 4.26 -37.35 21.53
C ARG A 67 4.13 -38.83 21.86
N LEU A 68 4.50 -39.26 23.08
CA LEU A 68 4.35 -40.65 23.53
C LEU A 68 2.89 -41.11 23.45
N ARG A 69 1.97 -40.29 23.97
CA ARG A 69 0.53 -40.60 23.95
C ARG A 69 -0.01 -40.66 22.52
N ALA A 70 0.38 -39.72 21.66
CA ALA A 70 -0.02 -39.72 20.26
C ALA A 70 0.41 -41.01 19.54
N VAL A 71 1.68 -41.41 19.69
CA VAL A 71 2.19 -42.66 19.09
C VAL A 71 1.41 -43.88 19.58
N ASP A 72 1.14 -43.97 20.88
CA ASP A 72 0.32 -45.04 21.46
C ASP A 72 -1.10 -45.07 20.87
N TRP A 73 -1.77 -43.91 20.75
CA TRP A 73 -3.09 -43.82 20.13
C TRP A 73 -3.10 -44.24 18.67
N PHE A 74 -2.18 -43.74 17.85
CA PHE A 74 -2.07 -44.14 16.45
C PHE A 74 -1.71 -45.61 16.26
N THR A 75 -1.00 -46.21 17.23
CA THR A 75 -0.67 -47.65 17.20
C THR A 75 -1.88 -48.51 17.51
N ARG A 76 -2.69 -48.11 18.50
CA ARG A 76 -3.90 -48.85 18.91
C ARG A 76 -5.08 -48.62 17.98
N HIS A 77 -5.12 -47.45 17.35
CA HIS A 77 -6.21 -46.99 16.48
C HIS A 77 -5.63 -46.46 15.16
N PRO A 78 -5.16 -47.36 14.28
CA PRO A 78 -4.58 -46.96 13.00
C PRO A 78 -5.58 -46.20 12.10
N GLU A 79 -6.88 -46.40 12.30
CA GLU A 79 -7.97 -45.70 11.58
C GLU A 79 -7.95 -44.17 11.79
N ILE A 80 -7.26 -43.67 12.83
CA ILE A 80 -7.08 -42.22 13.03
C ILE A 80 -6.32 -41.60 11.85
N ALA A 81 -5.39 -42.35 11.24
CA ALA A 81 -4.64 -41.86 10.09
C ALA A 81 -5.50 -41.69 8.82
N ASP A 82 -6.67 -42.34 8.76
CA ASP A 82 -7.62 -42.26 7.65
C ASP A 82 -8.52 -41.03 7.74
N GLU A 83 -8.46 -40.26 8.83
CA GLU A 83 -9.20 -39.00 8.96
C GLU A 83 -8.71 -37.96 7.94
N THR A 84 -9.62 -37.44 7.12
CA THR A 84 -9.31 -36.36 6.17
C THR A 84 -9.58 -35.01 6.81
N ILE A 85 -8.59 -34.11 6.78
CA ILE A 85 -8.74 -32.70 7.11
C ILE A 85 -9.10 -31.95 5.83
N ALA A 86 -10.40 -31.82 5.57
CA ALA A 86 -10.90 -31.26 4.32
C ALA A 86 -11.15 -29.74 4.43
N GLU A 87 -10.58 -29.02 3.47
CA GLU A 87 -10.85 -27.61 3.15
C GLU A 87 -10.90 -26.68 4.38
N PRO A 88 -9.84 -26.64 5.21
CA PRO A 88 -9.82 -25.86 6.44
C PRO A 88 -9.83 -24.35 6.16
N ILE A 89 -10.47 -23.60 7.04
CA ILE A 89 -10.40 -22.13 7.09
C ILE A 89 -9.27 -21.77 8.04
N VAL A 90 -8.21 -21.13 7.55
CA VAL A 90 -7.02 -20.81 8.34
C VAL A 90 -6.90 -19.30 8.50
N VAL A 91 -7.16 -18.80 9.70
CA VAL A 91 -7.00 -17.38 10.04
C VAL A 91 -5.53 -17.11 10.35
N VAL A 92 -4.94 -16.17 9.61
CA VAL A 92 -3.54 -15.76 9.76
C VAL A 92 -3.44 -14.26 9.92
N GLY A 93 -2.33 -13.78 10.47
CA GLY A 93 -2.05 -12.36 10.64
C GLY A 93 -1.04 -12.14 11.74
N MET A 94 -0.51 -10.92 11.82
CA MET A 94 0.35 -10.55 12.94
C MET A 94 -0.43 -10.69 14.26
N MET A 95 0.28 -10.97 15.34
CA MET A 95 -0.33 -10.91 16.67
C MET A 95 -1.00 -9.55 16.84
N ARG A 96 -2.18 -9.54 17.49
CA ARG A 96 -2.95 -8.33 17.80
C ARG A 96 -3.66 -7.67 16.61
N SER A 97 -3.80 -8.35 15.48
CA SER A 97 -4.60 -7.88 14.32
C SER A 97 -6.09 -8.29 14.36
N GLY A 98 -6.57 -8.88 15.46
CA GLY A 98 -7.97 -9.31 15.62
C GLY A 98 -8.26 -10.74 15.18
N THR A 99 -7.24 -11.55 14.94
CA THR A 99 -7.36 -12.97 14.55
C THR A 99 -8.21 -13.81 15.52
N THR A 100 -8.09 -13.60 16.84
CA THR A 100 -8.88 -14.33 17.85
C THR A 100 -10.37 -14.04 17.74
N LEU A 101 -10.78 -12.78 17.47
CA LEU A 101 -12.18 -12.44 17.26
C LEU A 101 -12.73 -13.23 16.08
N LEU A 102 -12.04 -13.18 14.94
CA LEU A 102 -12.52 -13.81 13.73
C LEU A 102 -12.53 -15.35 13.82
N GLN A 103 -11.49 -15.95 14.42
CA GLN A 103 -11.45 -17.40 14.67
C GLN A 103 -12.65 -17.85 15.49
N ARG A 104 -12.94 -17.20 16.62
CA ARG A 104 -14.01 -17.63 17.52
C ARG A 104 -15.40 -17.42 16.93
N VAL A 105 -15.62 -16.34 16.16
CA VAL A 105 -16.89 -16.17 15.41
C VAL A 105 -17.05 -17.29 14.38
N LEU A 106 -16.03 -17.61 13.58
CA LEU A 106 -16.10 -18.70 12.61
C LEU A 106 -16.30 -20.07 13.27
N ALA A 107 -15.67 -20.29 14.43
CA ALA A 107 -15.78 -21.52 15.23
C ALA A 107 -17.12 -21.66 15.97
N ALA A 108 -17.91 -20.58 16.07
CA ALA A 108 -19.25 -20.64 16.64
C ALA A 108 -20.27 -21.35 15.72
N ASP A 109 -19.94 -21.55 14.43
CA ASP A 109 -20.74 -22.38 13.54
C ASP A 109 -20.68 -23.85 14.00
N PRO A 110 -21.80 -24.48 14.40
CA PRO A 110 -21.81 -25.84 14.94
C PRO A 110 -21.42 -26.92 13.93
N ARG A 111 -21.28 -26.56 12.64
CA ARG A 111 -20.81 -27.44 11.57
C ARG A 111 -19.29 -27.51 11.50
N HIS A 112 -18.56 -26.55 12.07
CA HIS A 112 -17.11 -26.48 12.02
C HIS A 112 -16.44 -27.19 13.20
N TYR A 113 -15.26 -27.77 12.93
CA TYR A 113 -14.32 -28.16 13.96
C TYR A 113 -13.48 -26.97 14.41
N SER A 114 -13.17 -26.92 15.69
CA SER A 114 -12.11 -26.10 16.28
C SER A 114 -11.44 -26.88 17.41
N ALA A 115 -10.17 -26.56 17.67
CA ALA A 115 -9.48 -27.08 18.85
C ALA A 115 -9.81 -26.18 20.03
N ARG A 116 -10.43 -26.74 21.06
CA ARG A 116 -10.75 -26.00 22.29
C ARG A 116 -9.50 -25.85 23.16
N GLY A 117 -9.46 -24.87 24.05
CA GLY A 117 -8.31 -24.65 24.95
C GLY A 117 -7.83 -25.91 25.67
N TRP A 118 -8.74 -26.74 26.19
CA TRP A 118 -8.38 -28.01 26.83
C TRP A 118 -7.81 -29.06 25.86
N GLU A 119 -8.23 -29.03 24.59
CA GLU A 119 -7.73 -29.90 23.52
C GLU A 119 -6.37 -29.44 23.01
N VAL A 120 -6.12 -28.13 22.91
CA VAL A 120 -4.79 -27.60 22.59
C VAL A 120 -3.80 -27.89 23.72
N ASN A 121 -4.25 -27.77 24.97
CA ASN A 121 -3.41 -28.01 26.14
C ASN A 121 -2.97 -29.49 26.24
N GLU A 122 -3.86 -30.44 25.94
CA GLU A 122 -3.57 -31.88 25.91
C GLU A 122 -4.24 -32.56 24.70
N PRO A 123 -3.65 -32.47 23.49
CA PRO A 123 -4.31 -32.95 22.26
C PRO A 123 -4.39 -34.47 22.19
N ALA A 124 -3.38 -35.15 22.75
CA ALA A 124 -3.36 -36.60 22.90
C ALA A 124 -3.96 -37.00 24.27
N PRO A 125 -5.12 -37.70 24.28
CA PRO A 125 -5.77 -38.11 25.52
C PRO A 125 -4.91 -39.10 26.32
N ARG A 126 -5.25 -39.26 27.61
CA ARG A 126 -4.63 -40.28 28.46
C ARG A 126 -4.93 -41.68 27.87
N PRO A 127 -4.02 -42.66 27.94
CA PRO A 127 -4.16 -43.95 27.23
C PRO A 127 -5.44 -44.75 27.50
N ARG A 128 -6.17 -44.45 28.59
CA ARG A 128 -7.42 -45.12 29.01
C ARG A 128 -8.63 -44.20 29.03
N THR A 129 -8.60 -43.09 28.28
CA THR A 129 -9.78 -42.22 28.12
C THR A 129 -10.93 -43.02 27.54
N LYS A 130 -12.12 -42.86 28.15
CA LYS A 130 -13.39 -43.42 27.69
C LYS A 130 -14.24 -42.29 27.12
N TRP A 131 -14.94 -42.56 26.02
CA TRP A 131 -15.71 -41.54 25.29
C TRP A 131 -17.13 -41.31 25.83
N ASP A 132 -17.63 -42.24 26.66
CA ASP A 132 -18.93 -42.18 27.32
C ASP A 132 -18.89 -41.52 28.71
N GLU A 133 -17.70 -41.15 29.18
CA GLU A 133 -17.48 -40.43 30.45
C GLU A 133 -17.02 -38.98 30.16
N PRO A 134 -17.28 -38.01 31.07
CA PRO A 134 -16.74 -36.66 30.93
C PRO A 134 -15.21 -36.66 30.79
N ASP A 135 -14.69 -35.91 29.83
CA ASP A 135 -13.24 -35.90 29.56
C ASP A 135 -12.49 -35.25 30.74
N PRO A 136 -11.56 -35.96 31.41
CA PRO A 136 -10.87 -35.45 32.59
C PRO A 136 -9.94 -34.26 32.28
N ARG A 137 -9.60 -34.02 31.01
CA ARG A 137 -8.79 -32.86 30.61
C ARG A 137 -9.55 -31.54 30.76
N ILE A 138 -10.88 -31.56 30.72
CA ILE A 138 -11.73 -30.37 30.84
C ILE A 138 -11.59 -29.73 32.23
N PRO A 139 -11.89 -30.43 33.36
CA PRO A 139 -11.74 -29.83 34.68
C PRO A 139 -10.30 -29.45 35.01
N ASP A 140 -9.31 -30.16 34.46
CA ASP A 140 -7.89 -29.80 34.62
C ASP A 140 -7.57 -28.46 33.92
N ALA A 141 -8.11 -28.24 32.71
CA ALA A 141 -7.95 -26.99 31.98
C ALA A 141 -8.74 -25.83 32.62
N GLU A 142 -9.95 -26.07 33.13
CA GLU A 142 -10.73 -25.08 33.88
C GLU A 142 -10.01 -24.64 35.16
N ALA A 143 -9.37 -25.58 35.86
CA ALA A 143 -8.57 -25.28 37.04
C ALA A 143 -7.32 -24.45 36.69
N ALA A 144 -6.66 -24.75 35.56
CA ALA A 144 -5.50 -23.99 35.09
C ALA A 144 -5.88 -22.56 34.65
N ASP A 145 -7.01 -22.42 33.95
CA ASP A 145 -7.60 -21.12 33.57
C ASP A 145 -7.84 -20.25 34.82
N GLU A 146 -8.55 -20.78 35.83
CA GLU A 146 -8.83 -20.07 37.07
C GLU A 146 -7.55 -19.69 37.84
N GLN A 147 -6.55 -20.57 37.87
CA GLN A 147 -5.25 -20.24 38.48
C GLN A 147 -4.55 -19.10 37.74
N MET A 148 -4.55 -19.11 36.41
CA MET A 148 -3.91 -18.05 35.63
C MET A 148 -4.64 -16.71 35.83
N ARG A 149 -5.97 -16.72 35.81
CA ARG A 149 -6.81 -15.55 36.11
C ARG A 149 -6.48 -14.94 37.49
N ARG A 150 -6.23 -15.79 38.48
CA ARG A 150 -5.97 -15.37 39.86
C ARG A 150 -4.53 -14.91 40.12
N PHE A 151 -3.54 -15.58 39.53
CA PHE A 151 -2.12 -15.40 39.89
C PHE A 151 -1.27 -14.73 38.81
N ALA A 152 -1.77 -14.64 37.57
CA ALA A 152 -1.11 -13.99 36.44
C ALA A 152 -2.11 -13.12 35.65
N ALA A 153 -2.86 -12.27 36.37
CA ALA A 153 -3.93 -11.46 35.81
C ALA A 153 -3.49 -10.59 34.60
N ASP A 154 -2.27 -10.04 34.63
CA ASP A 154 -1.73 -9.26 33.52
C ASP A 154 -1.53 -10.10 32.26
N LEU A 155 -1.03 -11.34 32.40
CA LEU A 155 -0.90 -12.27 31.28
C LEU A 155 -2.28 -12.74 30.78
N TYR A 156 -3.19 -13.06 31.70
CA TYR A 156 -4.55 -13.47 31.38
C TYR A 156 -5.31 -12.39 30.59
N ALA A 157 -5.14 -11.11 30.95
CA ALA A 157 -5.72 -9.98 30.24
C ALA A 157 -5.21 -9.85 28.78
N ILE A 158 -3.97 -10.27 28.53
CA ILE A 158 -3.36 -10.21 27.19
C ILE A 158 -3.73 -11.44 26.35
N HIS A 159 -3.73 -12.64 26.94
CA HIS A 159 -4.01 -13.92 26.29
C HIS A 159 -4.89 -14.85 27.19
N PRO A 160 -6.22 -14.69 27.17
CA PRO A 160 -7.12 -15.54 27.95
C PRO A 160 -7.20 -16.95 27.34
N MET A 161 -6.67 -17.93 28.04
CA MET A 161 -6.72 -19.36 27.67
C MET A 161 -7.99 -20.02 28.22
N ASP A 162 -9.13 -19.65 27.65
CA ASP A 162 -10.42 -20.24 28.01
C ASP A 162 -10.46 -21.72 27.60
N ALA A 163 -10.82 -22.60 28.53
CA ALA A 163 -10.82 -24.04 28.30
C ALA A 163 -11.75 -24.47 27.15
N HIS A 164 -12.90 -23.80 26.96
CA HIS A 164 -13.98 -24.22 26.06
C HIS A 164 -14.01 -23.48 24.72
N GLN A 165 -13.41 -22.31 24.65
CA GLN A 165 -13.32 -21.53 23.40
C GLN A 165 -12.30 -22.12 22.44
N ALA A 166 -12.45 -21.78 21.15
CA ALA A 166 -11.42 -22.07 20.15
C ALA A 166 -10.10 -21.39 20.51
N GLU A 167 -9.00 -22.12 20.38
CA GLU A 167 -7.65 -21.72 20.78
C GLU A 167 -6.63 -21.95 19.65
N GLU A 168 -5.45 -21.34 19.78
CA GLU A 168 -4.35 -21.45 18.82
C GLU A 168 -3.68 -22.83 18.80
N GLU A 169 -3.36 -23.33 17.61
CA GLU A 169 -2.62 -24.59 17.44
C GLU A 169 -1.12 -24.42 17.75
N ILE A 170 -0.71 -23.27 18.27
CA ILE A 170 0.70 -22.91 18.50
C ILE A 170 1.41 -23.90 19.44
N MET A 171 0.68 -24.43 20.43
CA MET A 171 1.22 -25.45 21.35
C MET A 171 1.35 -26.81 20.68
N ILE A 172 0.42 -27.16 19.77
CA ILE A 172 0.52 -28.38 18.96
C ILE A 172 1.73 -28.30 18.03
N LEU A 173 1.97 -27.15 17.40
CA LEU A 173 3.18 -26.94 16.59
C LEU A 173 4.46 -27.01 17.45
N ALA A 174 4.41 -26.50 18.69
CA ALA A 174 5.53 -26.56 19.62
C ALA A 174 5.95 -27.99 20.00
N ASP A 175 5.05 -28.96 19.93
CA ASP A 175 5.35 -30.37 20.22
C ASP A 175 6.35 -31.01 19.23
N ALA A 176 6.52 -30.40 18.05
CA ALA A 176 7.55 -30.79 17.08
C ALA A 176 8.93 -30.17 17.38
N PHE A 177 9.04 -29.29 18.38
CA PHE A 177 10.23 -28.49 18.71
C PHE A 177 10.73 -27.59 17.58
N LEU A 178 9.88 -27.31 16.59
CA LEU A 178 10.09 -26.33 15.52
C LEU A 178 9.03 -25.22 15.72
N SER A 179 9.31 -24.29 16.63
CA SER A 179 8.31 -23.30 17.07
C SER A 179 8.96 -22.02 17.54
N HIS A 180 8.25 -20.91 17.36
CA HIS A 180 8.66 -19.59 17.84
C HIS A 180 8.21 -19.30 19.28
N VAL A 181 7.53 -20.25 19.95
CA VAL A 181 7.10 -20.10 21.35
C VAL A 181 8.28 -19.87 22.31
N PRO A 182 9.42 -20.58 22.22
CA PRO A 182 10.55 -20.33 23.11
C PRO A 182 11.13 -18.92 23.02
N GLU A 183 11.30 -18.37 21.80
CA GLU A 183 11.82 -17.00 21.62
C GLU A 183 10.81 -15.92 22.03
N ALA A 184 9.51 -16.22 22.02
CA ALA A 184 8.49 -15.32 22.57
C ALA A 184 8.54 -15.25 24.10
N SER A 185 9.03 -16.31 24.75
CA SER A 185 9.03 -16.47 26.21
C SER A 185 10.37 -16.17 26.90
N CYS A 186 11.51 -16.29 26.19
CA CYS A 186 12.83 -16.01 26.75
C CYS A 186 13.90 -15.70 25.68
N ASP A 187 15.06 -15.22 26.12
CA ASP A 187 16.19 -14.87 25.22
C ASP A 187 16.96 -16.12 24.77
N VAL A 188 16.59 -16.67 23.61
CA VAL A 188 17.24 -17.83 22.98
C VAL A 188 17.71 -17.53 21.55
N PRO A 189 18.65 -16.58 21.37
CA PRO A 189 19.01 -16.06 20.05
C PRO A 189 19.60 -17.12 19.12
N ALA A 190 20.32 -18.11 19.66
CA ALA A 190 20.89 -19.22 18.89
C ALA A 190 19.79 -20.12 18.28
N TYR A 191 18.81 -20.55 19.07
CA TYR A 191 17.67 -21.32 18.57
C TYR A 191 16.81 -20.50 17.60
N ARG A 192 16.56 -19.23 17.93
CA ARG A 192 15.88 -18.26 17.06
C ARG A 192 16.49 -18.18 15.67
N SER A 193 17.81 -18.00 15.56
CA SER A 193 18.49 -17.93 14.27
C SER A 193 18.56 -19.29 13.59
N TRP A 194 18.73 -20.37 14.35
CA TRP A 194 18.72 -21.73 13.82
C TRP A 194 17.42 -22.06 13.09
N LEU A 195 16.26 -21.62 13.63
CA LEU A 195 14.94 -21.82 13.02
C LEU A 195 14.79 -21.23 11.61
N ASP A 196 15.53 -20.17 11.29
CA ASP A 196 15.41 -19.46 10.00
C ASP A 196 15.80 -20.34 8.81
N ASP A 197 16.67 -21.33 9.05
CA ASP A 197 17.21 -22.25 8.05
C ASP A 197 16.54 -23.63 8.05
N GLN A 198 15.50 -23.85 8.87
CA GLN A 198 14.88 -25.17 9.02
C GLN A 198 13.65 -25.36 8.12
N ASP A 199 13.45 -26.61 7.71
CA ASP A 199 12.20 -27.08 7.11
C ASP A 199 11.14 -27.30 8.20
N PHE A 200 10.01 -26.62 8.08
CA PHE A 200 8.88 -26.71 9.01
C PHE A 200 7.85 -27.79 8.62
N ALA A 201 8.02 -28.50 7.49
CA ALA A 201 7.14 -29.58 7.08
C ALA A 201 6.87 -30.62 8.19
N PRO A 202 7.88 -31.07 8.99
CA PRO A 202 7.63 -32.00 10.10
C PRO A 202 6.66 -31.45 11.15
N ALA A 203 6.67 -30.15 11.43
CA ALA A 203 5.75 -29.52 12.38
C ALA A 203 4.32 -29.48 11.85
N TYR A 204 4.14 -29.16 10.57
CA TYR A 204 2.82 -29.14 9.94
C TYR A 204 2.24 -30.55 9.73
N LEU A 205 3.07 -31.55 9.45
CA LEU A 205 2.66 -32.95 9.43
C LEU A 205 2.26 -33.44 10.83
N HIS A 206 2.98 -32.99 11.87
CA HIS A 206 2.58 -33.25 13.25
C HIS A 206 1.23 -32.60 13.58
N LEU A 207 1.02 -31.33 13.18
CA LEU A 207 -0.25 -30.63 13.30
C LEU A 207 -1.38 -31.42 12.61
N GLN A 208 -1.20 -31.84 11.36
CA GLN A 208 -2.18 -32.65 10.63
C GLN A 208 -2.55 -33.91 11.42
N ARG A 209 -1.57 -34.66 11.94
CA ARG A 209 -1.82 -35.85 12.75
C ARG A 209 -2.58 -35.54 14.04
N MET A 210 -2.29 -34.42 14.69
CA MET A 210 -3.00 -34.02 15.90
C MET A 210 -4.44 -33.59 15.59
N LEU A 211 -4.67 -32.90 14.46
CA LEU A 211 -6.02 -32.58 13.98
C LEU A 211 -6.80 -33.85 13.63
N GLN A 212 -6.17 -34.84 13.00
CA GLN A 212 -6.79 -36.15 12.74
C GLN A 212 -7.19 -36.85 14.05
N LEU A 213 -6.28 -36.86 15.02
CA LEU A 213 -6.54 -37.42 16.35
C LEU A 213 -7.69 -36.67 17.06
N LEU A 214 -7.73 -35.34 17.00
CA LEU A 214 -8.82 -34.55 17.58
C LEU A 214 -10.16 -34.75 16.83
N GLN A 215 -10.12 -34.83 15.49
CA GLN A 215 -11.29 -35.08 14.66
C GLN A 215 -11.92 -36.43 15.00
N TRP A 216 -11.07 -37.47 15.10
CA TRP A 216 -11.49 -38.80 15.51
C TRP A 216 -12.10 -38.78 16.92
N GLN A 217 -11.46 -38.11 17.89
CA GLN A 217 -12.00 -37.95 19.25
C GLN A 217 -13.39 -37.29 19.26
N LYS A 218 -13.57 -36.20 18.50
CA LYS A 218 -14.84 -35.49 18.39
C LYS A 218 -15.94 -36.37 17.78
N LYS A 219 -15.59 -37.25 16.82
CA LYS A 219 -16.52 -38.25 16.27
C LYS A 219 -16.93 -39.29 17.31
N GLN A 220 -16.00 -39.76 18.16
CA GLN A 220 -16.33 -40.70 19.23
C GLN A 220 -17.33 -40.11 20.25
N ARG A 221 -17.26 -38.78 20.49
CA ARG A 221 -18.17 -38.07 21.41
C ARG A 221 -19.45 -37.56 20.76
N GLY A 222 -19.53 -37.53 19.44
CA GLY A 222 -20.67 -36.98 18.70
C GLY A 222 -20.73 -35.44 18.71
N ASP A 223 -19.57 -34.76 18.80
CA ASP A 223 -19.48 -33.31 19.03
C ASP A 223 -19.90 -32.43 17.83
N VAL A 224 -19.92 -32.96 16.59
CA VAL A 224 -20.17 -32.13 15.37
C VAL A 224 -21.21 -32.78 14.44
N ARG A 225 -22.13 -31.94 13.94
CA ARG A 225 -23.27 -32.33 13.10
C ARG A 225 -23.06 -31.99 11.62
N GLY A 226 -22.24 -32.78 10.92
CA GLY A 226 -22.09 -32.75 9.46
C GLY A 226 -21.39 -31.50 8.88
N GLY A 227 -20.68 -31.66 7.75
CA GLY A 227 -20.06 -30.55 7.00
C GLY A 227 -18.74 -30.01 7.58
N ALA A 228 -17.82 -30.89 7.98
CA ALA A 228 -16.88 -30.56 9.05
C ALA A 228 -15.50 -30.09 8.59
N ARG A 229 -15.42 -28.79 8.25
CA ARG A 229 -14.16 -28.05 8.03
C ARG A 229 -13.53 -27.68 9.37
N TRP A 230 -12.20 -27.62 9.42
CA TRP A 230 -11.49 -27.05 10.57
C TRP A 230 -11.36 -25.53 10.45
N VAL A 231 -11.61 -24.82 11.55
CA VAL A 231 -11.23 -23.41 11.71
C VAL A 231 -9.95 -23.36 12.52
N LEU A 232 -8.85 -22.97 11.87
CA LEU A 232 -7.52 -22.92 12.46
C LEU A 232 -7.05 -21.47 12.63
N LYS A 233 -6.20 -21.22 13.63
CA LYS A 233 -5.55 -19.91 13.81
C LYS A 233 -4.31 -20.00 14.67
N THR A 234 -3.17 -19.60 14.10
CA THR A 234 -2.02 -19.17 14.90
C THR A 234 -1.21 -18.12 14.13
N PRO A 235 -0.58 -17.14 14.81
CA PRO A 235 0.35 -16.21 14.18
C PRO A 235 1.49 -16.91 13.43
N ALA A 236 1.89 -18.12 13.87
CA ALA A 236 2.96 -18.88 13.24
C ALA A 236 2.65 -19.22 11.77
N HIS A 237 1.38 -19.46 11.42
CA HIS A 237 0.98 -19.78 10.05
C HIS A 237 1.38 -18.73 9.03
N LEU A 238 1.38 -17.44 9.42
CA LEU A 238 1.74 -16.35 8.54
C LEU A 238 3.16 -16.53 7.95
N GLY A 239 4.10 -17.00 8.76
CA GLY A 239 5.49 -17.21 8.34
C GLY A 239 5.69 -18.44 7.48
N TYR A 240 4.72 -19.35 7.40
CA TYR A 240 4.88 -20.66 6.76
C TYR A 240 3.69 -21.02 5.87
N LEU A 241 3.09 -20.02 5.21
CA LEU A 241 1.94 -20.21 4.31
C LEU A 241 2.22 -21.23 3.20
N ASP A 242 3.45 -21.28 2.69
CA ASP A 242 3.88 -22.24 1.67
C ASP A 242 3.82 -23.69 2.18
N THR A 243 4.27 -23.91 3.42
CA THR A 243 4.27 -25.21 4.10
C THR A 243 2.84 -25.61 4.47
N LEU A 244 2.08 -24.67 5.04
CA LEU A 244 0.66 -24.84 5.35
C LEU A 244 -0.12 -25.28 4.10
N LEU A 245 0.01 -24.56 2.98
CA LEU A 245 -0.68 -24.86 1.72
C LEU A 245 -0.11 -26.11 1.02
N SER A 246 1.06 -26.60 1.40
CA SER A 246 1.56 -27.89 0.93
C SER A 246 0.93 -29.06 1.68
N VAL A 247 0.69 -28.91 2.99
CA VAL A 247 0.08 -29.95 3.83
C VAL A 247 -1.45 -29.94 3.73
N PHE A 248 -2.04 -28.75 3.61
CA PHE A 248 -3.48 -28.53 3.42
C PHE A 248 -3.71 -27.81 2.08
N PRO A 249 -3.63 -28.53 0.94
CA PRO A 249 -3.69 -27.95 -0.40
C PRO A 249 -5.05 -27.36 -0.76
N ASP A 250 -6.07 -27.62 0.02
CA ASP A 250 -7.44 -27.13 -0.14
C ASP A 250 -7.82 -26.10 0.94
N ALA A 251 -6.86 -25.64 1.75
CA ALA A 251 -7.08 -24.60 2.75
C ALA A 251 -7.47 -23.26 2.11
N HIS A 252 -8.37 -22.55 2.79
CA HIS A 252 -8.69 -21.15 2.53
C HIS A 252 -8.08 -20.27 3.61
N VAL A 253 -7.28 -19.28 3.21
CA VAL A 253 -6.51 -18.44 4.12
C VAL A 253 -7.22 -17.11 4.32
N VAL A 254 -7.58 -16.80 5.56
CA VAL A 254 -8.14 -15.50 5.94
C VAL A 254 -7.04 -14.66 6.57
N HIS A 255 -6.56 -13.64 5.86
CA HIS A 255 -5.43 -12.82 6.30
C HIS A 255 -5.91 -11.53 6.95
N MET A 256 -5.63 -11.41 8.25
CA MET A 256 -5.95 -10.25 9.09
C MET A 256 -4.88 -9.17 9.01
N HIS A 257 -5.31 -7.95 8.67
CA HIS A 257 -4.44 -6.77 8.54
C HIS A 257 -4.66 -5.75 9.64
N ARG A 258 -3.57 -5.23 10.19
CA ARG A 258 -3.56 -4.09 11.12
C ARG A 258 -2.24 -3.33 10.95
N ASP A 259 -2.25 -2.05 11.30
CA ASP A 259 -1.06 -1.22 11.31
C ASP A 259 0.09 -1.90 12.08
N PRO A 260 1.28 -2.06 11.48
CA PRO A 260 2.42 -2.67 12.16
C PRO A 260 2.91 -1.90 13.39
N VAL A 261 2.73 -0.58 13.44
CA VAL A 261 3.09 0.22 14.63
C VAL A 261 2.30 -0.28 15.84
N ASP A 262 0.99 -0.47 15.66
CA ASP A 262 0.11 -1.02 16.70
C ASP A 262 0.49 -2.47 17.08
N THR A 263 0.75 -3.34 16.08
CA THR A 263 0.94 -4.78 16.34
C THR A 263 2.30 -5.11 16.91
N ILE A 264 3.37 -4.43 16.47
CA ILE A 264 4.74 -4.71 16.92
C ILE A 264 4.95 -4.25 18.35
N ALA A 265 4.57 -3.01 18.69
CA ALA A 265 4.69 -2.53 20.06
C ALA A 265 3.86 -3.37 21.04
N SER A 266 2.64 -3.77 20.62
CA SER A 266 1.79 -4.64 21.44
C SER A 266 2.38 -6.04 21.63
N GLY A 267 2.93 -6.65 20.57
CA GLY A 267 3.58 -7.96 20.66
C GLY A 267 4.87 -7.93 21.49
N ALA A 268 5.68 -6.87 21.37
CA ALA A 268 6.87 -6.68 22.20
C ALA A 268 6.52 -6.55 23.69
N SER A 269 5.40 -5.88 24.02
CA SER A 269 4.89 -5.78 25.39
C SER A 269 4.48 -7.13 25.98
N LEU A 270 3.81 -7.98 25.19
CA LEU A 270 3.50 -9.35 25.59
C LEU A 270 4.78 -10.17 25.82
N ASN A 271 5.73 -10.14 24.88
CA ASN A 271 6.98 -10.88 25.03
C ASN A 271 7.77 -10.39 26.25
N LEU A 272 7.82 -9.08 26.51
CA LEU A 272 8.46 -8.53 27.71
C LEU A 272 7.83 -9.07 28.99
N THR A 273 6.50 -9.22 29.01
CA THR A 273 5.78 -9.78 30.15
C THR A 273 6.15 -11.24 30.38
N LEU A 274 6.20 -12.04 29.30
CA LEU A 274 6.61 -13.44 29.36
C LEU A 274 8.08 -13.61 29.77
N TRP A 275 8.98 -12.80 29.22
CA TRP A 275 10.41 -12.86 29.55
C TRP A 275 10.65 -12.55 31.03
N LYS A 276 9.91 -11.59 31.61
CA LYS A 276 10.01 -11.25 33.04
C LYS A 276 9.54 -12.38 33.97
N MET A 277 8.70 -13.31 33.48
CA MET A 277 8.35 -14.51 34.24
C MET A 277 9.50 -15.53 34.28
N HIS A 278 10.36 -15.53 33.26
CA HIS A 278 11.41 -16.53 33.07
C HIS A 278 12.81 -16.05 33.48
N ALA A 279 13.03 -14.74 33.59
CA ALA A 279 14.34 -14.16 33.87
C ALA A 279 14.26 -13.00 34.87
N ASP A 280 15.29 -12.83 35.69
CA ASP A 280 15.34 -11.77 36.71
C ASP A 280 15.62 -10.38 36.10
N HIS A 281 16.34 -10.35 34.98
CA HIS A 281 16.71 -9.12 34.28
C HIS A 281 16.36 -9.26 32.80
N VAL A 282 15.50 -8.38 32.30
CA VAL A 282 15.07 -8.35 30.90
C VAL A 282 15.24 -6.95 30.37
N ASP A 283 15.95 -6.82 29.25
CA ASP A 283 16.10 -5.56 28.51
C ASP A 283 14.95 -5.43 27.49
N PRO A 284 14.01 -4.47 27.67
CA PRO A 284 12.93 -4.24 26.73
C PRO A 284 13.41 -3.93 25.31
N THR A 285 14.59 -3.34 25.14
CA THR A 285 15.12 -3.00 23.82
C THR A 285 15.59 -4.22 23.04
N VAL A 286 16.11 -5.25 23.73
CA VAL A 286 16.44 -6.53 23.11
C VAL A 286 15.16 -7.25 22.68
N VAL A 287 14.15 -7.28 23.53
CA VAL A 287 12.82 -7.86 23.22
C VAL A 287 12.23 -7.17 21.98
N GLY A 288 12.24 -5.83 21.95
CA GLY A 288 11.77 -5.02 20.83
C GLY A 288 12.46 -5.35 19.51
N ARG A 289 13.79 -5.32 19.48
CA ARG A 289 14.57 -5.59 18.27
C ARG A 289 14.38 -7.01 17.76
N GLN A 290 14.41 -8.01 18.64
CA GLN A 290 14.17 -9.40 18.26
C GLN A 290 12.74 -9.57 17.73
N TRP A 291 11.74 -8.99 18.40
CA TRP A 291 10.36 -9.09 17.95
C TRP A 291 10.12 -8.43 16.60
N LEU A 292 10.62 -7.21 16.40
CA LEU A 292 10.59 -6.51 15.11
C LEU A 292 11.22 -7.37 14.02
N GLY A 293 12.42 -7.92 14.26
CA GLY A 293 13.10 -8.81 13.33
C GLY A 293 12.26 -10.03 12.95
N ARG A 294 11.58 -10.65 13.92
CA ARG A 294 10.74 -11.84 13.67
C ARG A 294 9.52 -11.49 12.85
N MET A 295 8.77 -10.46 13.25
CA MET A 295 7.56 -10.05 12.54
C MET A 295 7.86 -9.56 11.12
N SER A 296 8.99 -8.89 10.93
CA SER A 296 9.50 -8.51 9.61
C SER A 296 9.78 -9.73 8.73
N TRP A 297 10.47 -10.74 9.28
CA TRP A 297 10.75 -12.00 8.60
C TRP A 297 9.45 -12.74 8.22
N THR A 298 8.54 -12.91 9.18
CA THR A 298 7.26 -13.60 9.00
C THR A 298 6.43 -12.93 7.90
N ASN A 299 6.27 -11.61 7.95
CA ASN A 299 5.45 -10.89 6.98
C ASN A 299 6.06 -10.93 5.57
N ARG A 300 7.37 -10.77 5.45
CA ARG A 300 8.07 -10.85 4.16
C ARG A 300 7.87 -12.22 3.51
N ARG A 301 7.98 -13.29 4.30
CA ARG A 301 7.81 -14.67 3.81
C ARG A 301 6.37 -14.97 3.42
N ALA A 302 5.39 -14.44 4.17
CA ALA A 302 3.98 -14.53 3.83
C ALA A 302 3.69 -13.91 2.45
N MET A 303 4.18 -12.69 2.22
CA MET A 303 3.91 -11.96 0.99
C MET A 303 4.64 -12.56 -0.19
N ALA A 304 5.90 -12.94 -0.04
CA ALA A 304 6.63 -13.67 -1.08
C ALA A 304 5.95 -15.00 -1.47
N THR A 305 5.23 -15.64 -0.54
CA THR A 305 4.42 -16.83 -0.85
C THR A 305 3.16 -16.48 -1.64
N ARG A 306 2.47 -15.40 -1.27
CA ARG A 306 1.29 -14.90 -1.99
C ARG A 306 1.64 -14.42 -3.40
N ASP A 307 2.73 -13.68 -3.57
CA ASP A 307 3.20 -13.20 -4.87
C ASP A 307 3.48 -14.36 -5.84
N ARG A 308 4.15 -15.42 -5.34
CA ARG A 308 4.40 -16.66 -6.10
C ARG A 308 3.12 -17.42 -6.44
N ARG A 309 2.02 -17.18 -5.73
CA ARG A 309 0.71 -17.82 -5.89
C ARG A 309 -0.37 -16.82 -6.33
N ALA A 310 -0.01 -15.75 -7.04
CA ALA A 310 -0.95 -14.71 -7.46
C ALA A 310 -2.15 -15.25 -8.27
N THR A 311 -1.97 -16.34 -9.02
CA THR A 311 -3.05 -17.02 -9.75
C THR A 311 -4.07 -17.75 -8.86
N GLU A 312 -3.75 -17.94 -7.58
CA GLU A 312 -4.61 -18.57 -6.56
C GLU A 312 -5.20 -17.52 -5.61
N ALA A 313 -5.31 -16.25 -6.02
CA ALA A 313 -5.79 -15.15 -5.18
C ALA A 313 -7.16 -15.40 -4.53
N THR A 314 -8.02 -16.20 -5.17
CA THR A 314 -9.33 -16.59 -4.64
C THR A 314 -9.28 -17.44 -3.37
N ARG A 315 -8.13 -18.06 -3.04
CA ARG A 315 -7.89 -18.80 -1.78
C ARG A 315 -7.61 -17.89 -0.59
N PHE A 316 -7.52 -16.58 -0.81
CA PHE A 316 -7.21 -15.62 0.23
C PHE A 316 -8.39 -14.67 0.42
N THR A 317 -8.76 -14.40 1.67
CA THR A 317 -9.66 -13.31 2.02
C THR A 317 -8.95 -12.36 2.96
N ASP A 318 -8.77 -11.11 2.51
CA ASP A 318 -8.16 -10.07 3.33
C ASP A 318 -9.22 -9.34 4.16
N VAL A 319 -8.95 -9.24 5.46
CA VAL A 319 -9.85 -8.61 6.45
C VAL A 319 -9.07 -7.60 7.27
N TRP A 320 -9.49 -6.35 7.27
CA TRP A 320 -8.88 -5.33 8.12
C TRP A 320 -9.44 -5.38 9.54
N PHE A 321 -8.56 -5.19 10.52
CA PHE A 321 -8.93 -5.16 11.95
C PHE A 321 -10.12 -4.23 12.24
N ARG A 322 -10.11 -3.04 11.65
CA ARG A 322 -11.19 -2.05 11.83
C ARG A 322 -12.52 -2.52 11.25
N GLU A 323 -12.50 -3.27 10.15
CA GLU A 323 -13.70 -3.83 9.52
C GLU A 323 -14.25 -5.00 10.34
N ALA A 324 -13.39 -5.88 10.82
CA ALA A 324 -13.77 -7.00 11.68
C ALA A 324 -14.38 -6.53 13.02
N LEU A 325 -13.89 -5.41 13.57
CA LEU A 325 -14.50 -4.79 14.76
C LEU A 325 -15.85 -4.13 14.47
N LYS A 326 -15.97 -3.47 13.31
CA LYS A 326 -17.18 -2.74 12.94
C LYS A 326 -18.35 -3.66 12.61
N ASP A 327 -18.09 -4.72 11.85
CA ASP A 327 -19.11 -5.63 11.35
C ASP A 327 -18.52 -7.04 11.12
N PRO A 328 -18.33 -7.84 12.19
CA PRO A 328 -17.72 -9.17 12.09
C PRO A 328 -18.53 -10.13 11.22
N LEU A 329 -19.87 -10.07 11.27
CA LEU A 329 -20.73 -10.96 10.49
C LEU A 329 -20.65 -10.69 9.00
N ARG A 330 -20.55 -9.42 8.57
CA ARG A 330 -20.30 -9.11 7.16
C ARG A 330 -18.96 -9.68 6.67
N GLN A 331 -17.94 -9.74 7.53
CA GLN A 331 -16.67 -10.37 7.16
C GLN A 331 -16.83 -11.89 7.04
N VAL A 332 -17.59 -12.52 7.95
CA VAL A 332 -17.93 -13.94 7.83
C VAL A 332 -18.67 -14.23 6.53
N GLU A 333 -19.67 -13.42 6.15
CA GLU A 333 -20.40 -13.56 4.89
C GLU A 333 -19.45 -13.50 3.68
N ARG A 334 -18.47 -12.59 3.67
CA ARG A 334 -17.44 -12.52 2.62
C ARG A 334 -16.61 -13.80 2.55
N ILE A 335 -16.17 -14.32 3.70
CA ILE A 335 -15.39 -15.56 3.78
C ILE A 335 -16.23 -16.73 3.27
N TYR A 336 -17.46 -16.86 3.77
CA TYR A 336 -18.39 -17.94 3.41
C TYR A 336 -18.70 -17.94 1.91
N ASN A 337 -18.94 -16.77 1.31
CA ASN A 337 -19.12 -16.63 -0.13
C ASN A 337 -17.88 -17.07 -0.92
N SER A 338 -16.67 -16.73 -0.44
CA SER A 338 -15.43 -17.11 -1.13
C SER A 338 -15.16 -18.62 -1.15
N ILE A 339 -15.64 -19.35 -0.12
CA ILE A 339 -15.50 -20.81 -0.01
C ILE A 339 -16.76 -21.58 -0.41
N GLY A 340 -17.78 -20.89 -0.92
CA GLY A 340 -19.05 -21.50 -1.34
C GLY A 340 -19.86 -22.13 -0.20
N VAL A 341 -19.73 -21.61 1.03
CA VAL A 341 -20.49 -22.08 2.20
C VAL A 341 -21.66 -21.13 2.47
N GLU A 342 -22.86 -21.68 2.66
CA GLU A 342 -24.02 -20.89 3.07
C GLU A 342 -23.95 -20.53 4.56
N LEU A 343 -24.16 -19.23 4.87
CA LEU A 343 -24.37 -18.76 6.23
C LEU A 343 -25.84 -19.04 6.62
N THR A 344 -26.08 -20.21 7.20
CA THR A 344 -27.43 -20.63 7.58
C THR A 344 -27.96 -19.79 8.75
N PRO A 345 -29.29 -19.72 8.93
CA PRO A 345 -29.88 -19.04 10.08
C PRO A 345 -29.39 -19.57 11.44
N GLU A 346 -29.14 -20.88 11.55
CA GLU A 346 -28.60 -21.50 12.76
C GLU A 346 -27.16 -21.06 13.03
N ALA A 347 -26.29 -21.10 12.03
CA ALA A 347 -24.90 -20.63 12.15
C ALA A 347 -24.85 -19.15 12.54
N ARG A 348 -25.65 -18.32 11.86
CA ARG A 348 -25.78 -16.89 12.17
C ARG A 348 -26.25 -16.65 13.61
N ALA A 349 -27.25 -17.40 14.07
CA ALA A 349 -27.75 -17.28 15.45
C ALA A 349 -26.70 -17.69 16.50
N SER A 350 -25.90 -18.73 16.24
CA SER A 350 -24.79 -19.12 17.12
C SER A 350 -23.71 -18.04 17.19
N MET A 351 -23.35 -17.45 16.04
CA MET A 351 -22.39 -16.34 15.96
C MET A 351 -22.90 -15.08 16.67
N ASP A 352 -24.17 -14.70 16.45
CA ASP A 352 -24.83 -13.60 17.15
C ASP A 352 -24.85 -13.83 18.67
N THR A 353 -25.13 -15.07 19.10
CA THR A 353 -25.12 -15.45 20.51
C THR A 353 -23.72 -15.27 21.10
N TRP A 354 -22.68 -15.78 20.42
CA TRP A 354 -21.30 -15.62 20.86
C TRP A 354 -20.90 -14.13 20.94
N LEU A 355 -21.17 -13.35 19.88
CA LEU A 355 -20.88 -11.92 19.84
C LEU A 355 -21.58 -11.15 20.97
N SER A 356 -22.84 -11.49 21.29
CA SER A 356 -23.59 -10.80 22.35
C SER A 356 -23.09 -11.11 23.77
N HIS A 357 -22.51 -12.29 24.00
CA HIS A 357 -21.96 -12.71 25.28
C HIS A 357 -20.52 -12.20 25.47
N ASP A 358 -19.67 -12.35 24.46
CA ASP A 358 -18.22 -12.10 24.56
C ASP A 358 -17.83 -10.64 24.24
N ALA A 359 -18.65 -9.87 23.52
CA ALA A 359 -18.39 -8.43 23.26
C ALA A 359 -18.51 -7.53 24.51
N ARG A 360 -18.81 -8.09 25.68
CA ARG A 360 -19.08 -7.37 26.94
C ARG A 360 -17.90 -7.30 27.90
N GLU A 361 -16.74 -7.89 27.60
CA GLU A 361 -15.54 -7.70 28.41
C GLU A 361 -14.66 -6.56 27.85
N PRO A 362 -14.77 -5.32 28.39
CA PRO A 362 -13.87 -4.25 28.04
C PRO A 362 -12.45 -4.62 28.49
N ARG A 363 -11.57 -4.89 27.52
CA ARG A 363 -10.16 -5.12 27.80
C ARG A 363 -9.52 -3.78 28.23
N PRO A 364 -8.82 -3.72 29.37
CA PRO A 364 -8.10 -2.53 29.77
C PRO A 364 -7.16 -2.07 28.65
N ALA A 365 -7.17 -0.77 28.35
CA ALA A 365 -6.19 -0.19 27.45
C ALA A 365 -4.82 -0.19 28.16
N HIS A 366 -3.98 -1.19 27.92
CA HIS A 366 -2.57 -1.10 28.27
C HIS A 366 -1.91 -0.09 27.32
N SER A 367 -1.39 1.01 27.88
CA SER A 367 -0.59 1.97 27.13
C SER A 367 0.82 1.41 26.96
N TYR A 368 1.21 1.17 25.71
CA TYR A 368 2.57 0.83 25.30
C TYR A 368 2.94 1.72 24.12
N ALA A 369 4.22 2.09 24.04
CA ALA A 369 4.74 2.95 22.99
C ALA A 369 6.03 2.31 22.42
N ALA A 370 6.29 2.47 21.12
CA ALA A 370 7.42 1.85 20.44
C ALA A 370 8.77 2.20 21.10
N GLU A 371 8.87 3.42 21.63
CA GLU A 371 10.06 3.97 22.29
C GLU A 371 10.43 3.20 23.55
N GLN A 372 9.46 2.59 24.24
CA GLN A 372 9.72 1.74 25.41
C GLN A 372 10.58 0.51 25.06
N PHE A 373 10.56 0.11 23.80
CA PHE A 373 11.31 -1.02 23.27
C PHE A 373 12.50 -0.56 22.42
N GLY A 374 12.87 0.73 22.49
CA GLY A 374 13.96 1.30 21.72
C GLY A 374 13.74 1.23 20.21
N LEU A 375 12.48 1.29 19.77
CA LEU A 375 12.06 1.31 18.38
C LEU A 375 11.44 2.67 18.06
N THR A 376 11.60 3.13 16.81
CA THR A 376 10.80 4.23 16.26
C THR A 376 9.73 3.71 15.31
N ASP A 377 8.67 4.51 15.08
CA ASP A 377 7.65 4.18 14.09
C ASP A 377 8.26 3.98 12.70
N GLU A 378 9.29 4.76 12.34
CA GLU A 378 10.05 4.61 11.10
C GLU A 378 10.75 3.23 11.01
N GLU A 379 11.40 2.79 12.10
CA GLU A 379 12.07 1.49 12.17
C GLU A 379 11.07 0.32 12.11
N ILE A 380 9.84 0.50 12.60
CA ILE A 380 8.75 -0.47 12.50
C ILE A 380 8.17 -0.51 11.07
N HIS A 381 8.04 0.65 10.43
CA HIS A 381 7.48 0.76 9.10
C HIS A 381 8.43 0.26 8.01
N ARG A 382 9.74 0.54 8.10
CA ARG A 382 10.74 0.21 7.07
C ARG A 382 10.74 -1.28 6.65
N PRO A 383 10.66 -2.28 7.55
CA PRO A 383 10.69 -3.69 7.18
C PRO A 383 9.33 -4.26 6.76
N VAL A 384 8.22 -3.68 7.23
CA VAL A 384 6.85 -4.19 7.04
C VAL A 384 6.17 -3.57 5.81
N ARG A 385 6.52 -2.32 5.45
CA ARG A 385 6.04 -1.63 4.23
C ARG A 385 6.41 -2.37 2.94
N ARG A 386 7.44 -3.23 2.95
CA ARG A 386 7.84 -4.08 1.81
C ARG A 386 6.86 -5.24 1.53
N ALA A 387 5.94 -5.52 2.45
CA ALA A 387 5.08 -6.70 2.44
C ALA A 387 3.57 -6.34 2.43
N THR A 388 3.12 -5.29 3.10
CA THR A 388 1.69 -4.86 3.04
C THR A 388 1.26 -4.24 1.70
N ARG A 389 2.20 -3.99 0.77
CA ARG A 389 1.94 -3.38 -0.55
C ARG A 389 1.06 -4.20 -1.49
N GLY A 390 1.02 -5.53 -1.33
CA GLY A 390 0.09 -6.38 -2.09
C GLY A 390 -1.37 -6.31 -1.63
N CYS A 391 -1.64 -5.87 -0.39
CA CYS A 391 -2.99 -5.86 0.19
C CYS A 391 -3.64 -4.47 0.29
N LEU A 392 -2.85 -3.38 0.33
CA LEU A 392 -3.39 -2.02 0.22
C LEU A 392 -4.09 -1.78 -1.14
N ALA A 393 -3.74 -2.55 -2.16
CA ALA A 393 -4.29 -2.46 -3.51
C ALA A 393 -5.70 -3.09 -3.68
N MET A 394 -6.23 -3.83 -2.70
CA MET A 394 -7.46 -4.62 -2.90
C MET A 394 -8.69 -4.16 -2.09
N THR A 395 -8.58 -3.19 -1.18
CA THR A 395 -9.76 -2.69 -0.42
C THR A 395 -9.80 -1.17 -0.19
N ALA A 396 -8.79 -0.41 -0.60
CA ALA A 396 -9.00 0.99 -0.93
C ALA A 396 -9.41 1.06 -2.40
N GLU A 397 -10.35 1.92 -2.79
CA GLU A 397 -10.48 2.25 -4.21
C GLU A 397 -9.08 2.66 -4.69
N PRO A 398 -8.55 2.04 -5.77
CA PRO A 398 -7.20 2.32 -6.22
C PRO A 398 -7.09 3.82 -6.51
N HIS A 399 -6.05 4.45 -5.96
CA HIS A 399 -5.84 5.87 -6.15
C HIS A 399 -5.77 6.17 -7.66
N PRO A 400 -6.54 7.14 -8.21
CA PRO A 400 -6.72 7.32 -9.66
C PRO A 400 -5.46 7.76 -10.43
N ILE A 401 -4.39 8.08 -9.70
CA ILE A 401 -3.07 8.49 -10.21
C ILE A 401 -2.00 7.45 -9.86
N ALA A 402 -1.74 7.27 -8.56
CA ALA A 402 -0.80 6.29 -7.98
C ALA A 402 -1.35 4.85 -7.99
N THR A 403 -1.64 4.31 -9.18
CA THR A 403 -2.07 2.91 -9.33
C THR A 403 -0.87 1.96 -9.20
N PRO A 404 -1.10 0.67 -8.90
CA PRO A 404 -0.02 -0.33 -8.98
C PRO A 404 0.68 -0.36 -10.35
N GLU A 405 -0.09 -0.23 -11.43
CA GLU A 405 0.44 -0.16 -12.80
C GLU A 405 1.37 1.05 -13.00
N GLN A 406 1.00 2.22 -12.45
CA GLN A 406 1.84 3.42 -12.47
C GLN A 406 3.16 3.19 -11.72
N HIS A 407 3.11 2.61 -10.52
CA HIS A 407 4.31 2.36 -9.70
C HIS A 407 5.27 1.36 -10.35
N ASP A 408 4.73 0.29 -10.95
CA ASP A 408 5.56 -0.68 -11.67
C ASP A 408 6.20 -0.06 -12.90
N HIS A 409 5.47 0.83 -13.59
CA HIS A 409 5.98 1.55 -14.75
C HIS A 409 7.08 2.56 -14.37
N GLU A 410 6.91 3.33 -13.30
CA GLU A 410 7.92 4.25 -12.79
C GLU A 410 9.19 3.52 -12.33
N ARG A 411 9.03 2.36 -11.69
CA ARG A 411 10.18 1.51 -11.30
C ARG A 411 10.92 1.01 -12.53
N ALA A 412 10.20 0.54 -13.55
CA ALA A 412 10.81 0.09 -14.79
C ALA A 412 11.54 1.23 -15.52
N ALA A 413 10.93 2.41 -15.60
CA ALA A 413 11.56 3.60 -16.17
C ALA A 413 12.82 4.02 -15.39
N LEU A 414 12.79 3.94 -14.06
CA LEU A 414 13.98 4.24 -13.23
C LEU A 414 15.11 3.23 -13.40
N GLU A 415 14.80 1.96 -13.63
CA GLU A 415 15.83 0.98 -13.99
C GLU A 415 16.34 1.22 -15.43
N LEU A 416 15.47 1.63 -16.35
CA LEU A 416 15.83 1.96 -17.73
C LEU A 416 16.83 3.11 -17.80
N THR A 417 16.72 4.13 -16.93
CA THR A 417 17.69 5.24 -16.88
C THR A 417 19.10 4.79 -16.51
N LYS A 418 19.27 3.59 -15.93
CA LYS A 418 20.58 3.04 -15.59
C LYS A 418 21.26 2.33 -16.77
N HIS A 419 20.52 2.08 -17.86
CA HIS A 419 21.01 1.41 -19.05
C HIS A 419 22.13 2.21 -19.74
N PRO A 420 23.20 1.59 -20.27
CA PRO A 420 24.31 2.31 -20.90
C PRO A 420 23.89 3.27 -22.03
N ILE A 421 22.99 2.83 -22.92
CA ILE A 421 22.48 3.66 -24.03
C ILE A 421 21.81 4.94 -23.49
N VAL A 422 21.03 4.80 -22.42
CA VAL A 422 20.31 5.92 -21.81
C VAL A 422 21.28 6.85 -21.08
N LYS A 423 22.24 6.31 -20.33
CA LYS A 423 23.31 7.11 -19.70
C LYS A 423 24.11 7.92 -20.71
N ASP A 424 24.48 7.30 -21.83
CA ASP A 424 25.19 8.01 -22.88
C ASP A 424 24.29 9.08 -23.54
N ALA A 425 22.98 8.84 -23.64
CA ALA A 425 22.02 9.82 -24.11
C ALA A 425 21.90 11.02 -23.16
N TYR A 426 21.88 10.81 -21.83
CA TYR A 426 21.88 11.89 -20.84
C TYR A 426 23.02 12.88 -21.09
N GLU A 427 24.26 12.38 -21.21
CA GLU A 427 25.42 13.24 -21.43
C GLU A 427 25.35 14.02 -22.76
N ARG A 428 24.93 13.36 -23.84
CA ARG A 428 24.79 13.99 -25.16
C ARG A 428 23.68 15.05 -25.18
N VAL A 429 22.50 14.71 -24.67
CA VAL A 429 21.33 15.62 -24.66
C VAL A 429 21.59 16.80 -23.73
N LYS A 430 22.24 16.58 -22.58
CA LYS A 430 22.67 17.66 -21.69
C LYS A 430 23.56 18.67 -22.40
N ALA A 431 24.60 18.21 -23.08
CA ALA A 431 25.52 19.07 -23.83
C ALA A 431 24.80 19.81 -24.98
N HIS A 432 23.93 19.10 -25.71
CA HIS A 432 23.13 19.66 -26.80
C HIS A 432 22.20 20.78 -26.33
N TRP A 433 21.40 20.53 -25.28
CA TRP A 433 20.42 21.49 -24.81
C TRP A 433 21.07 22.74 -24.22
N LEU A 434 22.16 22.59 -23.47
CA LEU A 434 22.94 23.72 -22.95
C LEU A 434 23.64 24.53 -24.05
N ALA A 435 23.96 23.92 -25.20
CA ALA A 435 24.57 24.63 -26.32
C ALA A 435 23.56 25.46 -27.14
N GLN A 436 22.28 25.10 -27.10
CA GLN A 436 21.20 25.81 -27.79
C GLN A 436 20.60 26.94 -26.95
N ALA A 437 20.62 26.80 -25.62
CA ALA A 437 20.05 27.79 -24.72
C ALA A 437 21.08 28.86 -24.30
N ASP A 438 20.63 30.09 -24.11
CA ASP A 438 21.40 31.19 -23.51
C ASP A 438 20.76 31.63 -22.18
N PRO A 439 20.84 30.80 -21.12
CA PRO A 439 20.15 31.07 -19.87
C PRO A 439 20.83 32.17 -19.06
N THR A 440 20.02 33.01 -18.40
CA THR A 440 20.49 33.84 -17.28
C THR A 440 21.04 32.95 -16.14
N PRO A 441 21.83 33.51 -15.20
CA PRO A 441 22.33 32.74 -14.06
C PRO A 441 21.21 32.06 -13.24
N GLY A 442 20.05 32.74 -13.10
CA GLY A 442 18.87 32.20 -12.42
C GLY A 442 18.30 30.99 -13.15
N MET A 443 18.03 31.13 -14.46
CA MET A 443 17.57 30.01 -15.28
C MET A 443 18.56 28.86 -15.31
N ARG A 444 19.86 29.15 -15.40
CA ARG A 444 20.88 28.11 -15.42
C ARG A 444 20.90 27.31 -14.12
N ALA A 445 20.64 27.94 -12.97
CA ALA A 445 20.56 27.25 -11.69
C ALA A 445 19.40 26.24 -11.61
N CYS A 446 18.34 26.43 -12.40
CA CYS A 446 17.23 25.47 -12.49
C CYS A 446 17.54 24.24 -13.36
N PHE A 447 18.61 24.29 -14.18
CA PHE A 447 18.83 23.32 -15.25
C PHE A 447 18.96 21.89 -14.75
N ASP A 448 19.84 21.60 -13.78
CA ASP A 448 20.13 20.22 -13.42
C ASP A 448 18.89 19.50 -12.87
N GLY A 449 18.11 20.15 -12.01
CA GLY A 449 16.85 19.58 -11.49
C GLY A 449 15.78 19.42 -12.56
N ALA A 450 15.60 20.41 -13.45
CA ALA A 450 14.64 20.32 -14.54
C ALA A 450 15.06 19.27 -15.59
N PHE A 451 16.36 19.17 -15.87
CA PHE A 451 16.92 18.19 -16.80
C PHE A 451 16.65 16.77 -16.32
N ASP A 452 16.97 16.46 -15.06
CA ASP A 452 16.73 15.13 -14.51
C ASP A 452 15.24 14.74 -14.59
N GLU A 453 14.35 15.70 -14.30
CA GLU A 453 12.91 15.50 -14.36
C GLU A 453 12.40 15.26 -15.80
N VAL A 454 12.85 16.08 -16.76
CA VAL A 454 12.45 15.97 -18.17
C VAL A 454 13.00 14.70 -18.81
N MET A 455 14.24 14.30 -18.48
CA MET A 455 14.81 13.05 -18.98
C MET A 455 14.10 11.83 -18.39
N PHE A 456 13.74 11.87 -17.10
CA PHE A 456 12.92 10.81 -16.52
C PHE A 456 11.52 10.76 -17.14
N SER A 457 10.90 11.92 -17.42
CA SER A 457 9.63 12.01 -18.17
C SER A 457 9.72 11.32 -19.54
N ALA A 458 10.81 11.56 -20.29
CA ALA A 458 11.07 10.89 -21.56
C ALA A 458 11.16 9.36 -21.40
N ALA A 459 11.77 8.84 -20.34
CA ALA A 459 11.84 7.40 -20.05
C ALA A 459 10.47 6.81 -19.66
N VAL A 460 9.68 7.53 -18.87
CA VAL A 460 8.31 7.13 -18.49
C VAL A 460 7.42 7.04 -19.73
N TRP A 461 7.47 8.06 -20.60
CA TRP A 461 6.60 8.11 -21.77
C TRP A 461 7.03 7.09 -22.85
N SER A 462 8.31 7.07 -23.21
CA SER A 462 8.84 6.16 -24.25
C SER A 462 8.63 4.67 -23.93
N SER A 463 8.67 4.29 -22.66
CA SER A 463 8.44 2.90 -22.26
C SER A 463 6.96 2.47 -22.31
N ASN A 464 6.02 3.39 -22.56
CA ASN A 464 4.59 3.12 -22.77
C ASN A 464 4.16 3.31 -24.23
N GLN A 465 4.92 2.78 -25.21
CA GLN A 465 4.64 2.97 -26.64
C GLN A 465 4.22 1.68 -27.38
N ASP A 466 3.88 0.61 -26.66
CA ASP A 466 3.41 -0.64 -27.26
C ASP A 466 1.86 -0.70 -27.29
N PRO A 467 1.21 -0.46 -28.45
CA PRO A 467 -0.25 -0.47 -28.55
C PRO A 467 -0.84 -1.88 -28.35
N LEU A 468 -0.05 -2.95 -28.43
CA LEU A 468 -0.54 -4.30 -28.14
C LEU A 468 -0.59 -4.62 -26.64
N ARG A 469 0.06 -3.77 -25.82
CA ARG A 469 0.17 -3.89 -24.36
C ARG A 469 -0.07 -2.52 -23.71
N PRO A 470 -1.20 -1.87 -23.99
CA PRO A 470 -1.43 -0.50 -23.56
C PRO A 470 -1.59 -0.43 -22.04
N LYS A 471 -1.10 0.67 -21.46
CA LYS A 471 -1.27 1.01 -20.05
C LYS A 471 -1.78 2.43 -19.91
N VAL A 472 -2.44 2.73 -18.80
CA VAL A 472 -2.84 4.10 -18.46
C VAL A 472 -1.79 4.73 -17.57
N ILE A 473 -0.86 5.48 -18.16
CA ILE A 473 0.30 6.03 -17.43
C ILE A 473 0.16 7.53 -17.25
N THR A 474 0.25 8.00 -16.01
CA THR A 474 0.40 9.41 -15.68
C THR A 474 1.83 9.85 -16.01
N ILE A 475 1.94 10.87 -16.86
CA ILE A 475 3.22 11.32 -17.42
C ILE A 475 3.76 12.60 -16.80
N THR A 476 3.01 13.25 -15.91
CA THR A 476 3.45 14.46 -15.19
C THR A 476 3.19 14.33 -13.70
N ARG A 477 4.23 14.01 -12.95
CA ARG A 477 4.19 13.91 -11.48
C ARG A 477 5.41 14.60 -10.90
N LEU A 478 5.29 15.17 -9.70
CA LEU A 478 6.46 15.70 -9.00
C LEU A 478 7.33 14.58 -8.46
N ALA A 479 8.55 14.93 -8.05
CA ALA A 479 9.42 14.05 -7.30
C ALA A 479 8.71 13.49 -6.07
N HIS A 480 8.83 12.18 -5.83
CA HIS A 480 8.18 11.50 -4.73
C HIS A 480 8.90 10.20 -4.38
N PRO A 481 8.77 9.70 -3.14
CA PRO A 481 9.30 8.39 -2.79
C PRO A 481 8.43 7.29 -3.40
N LEU A 482 9.06 6.18 -3.81
CA LEU A 482 8.39 4.96 -4.23
C LEU A 482 8.96 3.75 -3.48
N GLY A 483 8.72 3.70 -2.18
CA GLY A 483 9.42 2.80 -1.27
C GLY A 483 10.81 3.36 -1.00
N ASP A 484 11.85 2.54 -1.15
CA ASP A 484 13.23 2.98 -0.97
C ASP A 484 13.79 3.72 -2.20
N LEU A 485 13.00 3.86 -3.26
CA LEU A 485 13.38 4.56 -4.49
C LEU A 485 12.95 6.02 -4.41
N HIS A 486 13.81 6.91 -4.90
CA HIS A 486 13.43 8.29 -5.18
C HIS A 486 13.06 8.43 -6.65
N ILE A 487 11.81 8.80 -6.93
CA ILE A 487 11.38 9.16 -8.28
C ILE A 487 11.72 10.64 -8.50
N PRO A 488 12.50 11.00 -9.54
CA PRO A 488 12.91 12.40 -9.78
C PRO A 488 11.76 13.36 -10.12
N GLY A 489 10.61 12.82 -10.50
CA GLY A 489 9.50 13.56 -11.12
C GLY A 489 9.52 13.41 -12.64
N SER A 490 8.44 13.79 -13.30
CA SER A 490 8.23 13.61 -14.74
C SER A 490 7.58 14.81 -15.44
N ARG A 491 7.65 16.02 -14.88
CA ARG A 491 7.19 17.22 -15.60
C ARG A 491 8.05 17.50 -16.83
N TRP A 492 7.41 18.07 -17.85
CA TRP A 492 8.05 18.50 -19.09
C TRP A 492 7.13 19.46 -19.87
N GLY A 493 7.68 20.12 -20.89
CA GLY A 493 6.88 20.77 -21.94
C GLY A 493 6.05 21.98 -21.48
N ILE A 494 6.50 22.73 -20.47
CA ILE A 494 5.75 23.84 -19.85
C ILE A 494 4.44 23.29 -19.27
N ASP A 495 4.55 22.44 -18.26
CA ASP A 495 3.41 21.73 -17.68
C ASP A 495 2.34 22.68 -17.12
N ASN A 496 1.07 22.24 -17.16
CA ASN A 496 0.00 22.87 -16.39
C ASN A 496 -0.06 22.23 -14.99
N PRO A 497 0.20 22.97 -13.90
CA PRO A 497 0.26 22.42 -12.55
C PRO A 497 -1.08 21.92 -12.00
N ASP A 498 -2.18 22.27 -12.67
CA ASP A 498 -3.53 21.80 -12.31
C ASP A 498 -3.91 20.48 -12.98
N SER A 499 -3.15 20.04 -13.98
CA SER A 499 -3.50 18.90 -14.83
C SER A 499 -2.87 17.59 -14.37
N VAL A 500 -3.67 16.53 -14.42
CA VAL A 500 -3.20 15.14 -14.42
C VAL A 500 -3.22 14.65 -15.86
N TYR A 501 -2.04 14.57 -16.47
CA TYR A 501 -1.86 14.09 -17.84
C TYR A 501 -1.61 12.59 -17.86
N ARG A 502 -2.38 11.85 -18.67
CA ARG A 502 -2.21 10.41 -18.89
C ARG A 502 -2.08 10.09 -20.35
N VAL A 503 -1.28 9.07 -20.66
CA VAL A 503 -1.12 8.54 -22.01
C VAL A 503 -1.46 7.07 -22.12
N ILE A 504 -2.01 6.68 -23.28
CA ILE A 504 -2.34 5.31 -23.63
C ILE A 504 -1.95 5.09 -25.09
N PRO A 505 -1.01 4.20 -25.44
CA PRO A 505 -0.68 3.91 -26.83
C PRO A 505 -1.86 3.23 -27.53
N ILE A 506 -2.18 3.66 -28.75
CA ILE A 506 -3.30 3.17 -29.56
C ILE A 506 -2.82 2.93 -30.98
N SER A 507 -3.29 1.85 -31.59
CA SER A 507 -3.14 1.60 -33.03
C SER A 507 -4.49 1.67 -33.72
N GLY A 508 -4.52 2.23 -34.93
CA GLY A 508 -5.70 2.21 -35.82
C GLY A 508 -6.15 0.81 -36.24
N ASP A 509 -5.25 -0.18 -36.17
CA ASP A 509 -5.51 -1.56 -36.59
C ASP A 509 -6.15 -2.42 -35.48
N GLU A 510 -6.22 -1.90 -34.26
CA GLU A 510 -6.66 -2.61 -33.07
C GLU A 510 -7.96 -2.02 -32.51
N ARG A 511 -8.59 -2.76 -31.60
CA ARG A 511 -9.83 -2.34 -30.93
C ARG A 511 -9.60 -2.29 -29.42
N TYR A 512 -10.07 -1.22 -28.78
CA TYR A 512 -9.86 -1.00 -27.36
C TYR A 512 -11.13 -0.56 -26.65
N VAL A 513 -11.11 -0.76 -25.34
CA VAL A 513 -12.11 -0.26 -24.41
C VAL A 513 -11.41 0.42 -23.25
N ILE A 514 -11.72 1.69 -23.03
CA ILE A 514 -11.33 2.42 -21.81
C ILE A 514 -12.49 2.33 -20.83
N HIS A 515 -12.25 1.72 -19.68
CA HIS A 515 -13.19 1.75 -18.56
C HIS A 515 -12.83 2.90 -17.64
N GLY A 516 -13.84 3.58 -17.10
CA GLY A 516 -13.59 4.57 -16.08
C GLY A 516 -14.74 4.84 -15.13
N ARG A 517 -14.44 5.61 -14.09
CA ARG A 517 -15.41 6.10 -13.11
C ARG A 517 -15.16 7.58 -12.87
N VAL A 518 -16.24 8.35 -12.91
CA VAL A 518 -16.20 9.77 -12.57
C VAL A 518 -16.46 9.94 -11.08
N ALA A 519 -15.72 10.87 -10.46
CA ALA A 519 -15.96 11.29 -9.09
C ALA A 519 -17.36 11.92 -8.90
N GLU A 520 -17.74 12.27 -7.67
CA GLU A 520 -19.05 12.89 -7.39
C GLU A 520 -19.21 14.22 -8.12
N LYS A 521 -18.13 14.99 -8.18
CA LYS A 521 -18.04 16.20 -8.98
C LYS A 521 -17.31 15.88 -10.28
N ARG A 522 -17.94 16.15 -11.42
CA ARG A 522 -17.27 16.14 -12.73
C ARG A 522 -16.18 17.21 -12.75
N MET A 523 -15.05 16.89 -13.38
CA MET A 523 -13.96 17.84 -13.60
C MET A 523 -14.48 19.04 -14.39
N THR A 524 -13.95 20.24 -14.11
CA THR A 524 -14.23 21.43 -14.91
C THR A 524 -13.77 21.23 -16.36
N GLU A 525 -12.57 20.67 -16.55
CA GLU A 525 -11.98 20.38 -17.86
C GLU A 525 -11.46 18.93 -17.85
N ASN A 526 -12.01 18.09 -18.74
CA ASN A 526 -11.56 16.71 -18.96
C ASN A 526 -11.72 16.35 -20.45
N TYR A 527 -10.66 15.81 -21.07
CA TYR A 527 -10.65 15.43 -22.48
C TYR A 527 -9.88 14.14 -22.73
N PHE A 528 -10.43 13.29 -23.59
CA PHE A 528 -9.76 12.14 -24.18
C PHE A 528 -9.39 12.51 -25.62
N THR A 529 -8.16 13.00 -25.83
CA THR A 529 -7.70 13.41 -27.16
C THR A 529 -6.87 12.29 -27.78
N LEU A 530 -7.30 11.76 -28.93
CA LEU A 530 -6.52 10.82 -29.72
C LEU A 530 -5.59 11.59 -30.65
N TRP A 531 -4.30 11.28 -30.61
CA TRP A 531 -3.26 11.95 -31.39
C TRP A 531 -2.64 11.07 -32.46
N ASP A 532 -2.08 11.74 -33.47
CA ASP A 532 -1.10 11.18 -34.39
C ASP A 532 0.34 11.29 -33.84
N ASP A 533 1.32 10.81 -34.60
CA ASP A 533 2.76 10.83 -34.26
C ASP A 533 3.35 12.24 -34.06
N ARG A 534 2.65 13.26 -34.57
CA ARG A 534 2.98 14.69 -34.49
C ARG A 534 2.14 15.45 -33.48
N MET A 535 1.37 14.76 -32.65
CA MET A 535 0.49 15.35 -31.62
C MET A 535 -0.62 16.24 -32.22
N ASN A 536 -1.10 15.92 -33.43
CA ASN A 536 -2.32 16.51 -33.98
C ASN A 536 -3.54 15.71 -33.55
N THR A 537 -4.67 16.38 -33.35
CA THR A 537 -5.92 15.73 -32.94
C THR A 537 -6.52 14.91 -34.08
N VAL A 538 -6.58 13.58 -33.91
CA VAL A 538 -7.31 12.63 -34.77
C VAL A 538 -8.79 12.67 -34.42
N ASP A 539 -9.11 12.48 -33.15
CA ASP A 539 -10.47 12.57 -32.62
C ASP A 539 -10.44 12.96 -31.13
N VAL A 540 -11.57 13.44 -30.59
CA VAL A 540 -11.65 13.93 -29.22
C VAL A 540 -13.02 13.67 -28.60
N LEU A 541 -13.02 13.19 -27.36
CA LEU A 541 -14.22 13.08 -26.53
C LEU A 541 -14.07 13.98 -25.30
N SER A 542 -15.06 14.85 -25.09
CA SER A 542 -15.15 15.68 -23.89
C SER A 542 -15.70 14.86 -22.73
N GLY A 543 -15.13 15.07 -21.54
CA GLY A 543 -15.64 14.51 -20.29
C GLY A 543 -17.08 14.91 -19.99
N HIS A 544 -17.50 16.11 -20.42
CA HIS A 544 -18.86 16.62 -20.25
C HIS A 544 -19.89 15.82 -21.05
N ASP A 545 -19.47 15.27 -22.18
CA ASP A 545 -20.33 14.53 -23.10
C ASP A 545 -20.42 13.03 -22.76
N LEU A 546 -19.67 12.56 -21.75
CA LEU A 546 -19.69 11.17 -21.33
C LEU A 546 -21.08 10.77 -20.81
N GLU A 547 -21.69 9.78 -21.46
CA GLU A 547 -22.85 9.08 -20.93
C GLU A 547 -22.40 8.11 -19.83
N LEU A 548 -22.91 8.32 -18.61
CA LEU A 548 -22.58 7.52 -17.44
C LEU A 548 -23.68 6.51 -17.13
N ARG A 549 -23.28 5.37 -16.57
CA ARG A 549 -24.18 4.46 -15.87
C ARG A 549 -24.63 5.08 -14.52
N PRO A 550 -25.69 4.56 -13.87
CA PRO A 550 -26.16 5.07 -12.59
C PRO A 550 -25.11 5.07 -11.46
N ASP A 551 -24.11 4.19 -11.54
CA ASP A 551 -23.00 4.09 -10.59
C ASP A 551 -21.82 5.05 -10.92
N ARG A 552 -22.00 5.94 -11.90
CA ARG A 552 -20.99 6.89 -12.44
C ARG A 552 -19.83 6.23 -13.18
N THR A 553 -19.96 4.96 -13.56
CA THR A 553 -19.01 4.32 -14.46
C THR A 553 -19.31 4.64 -15.93
N PHE A 554 -18.28 4.58 -16.77
CA PHE A 554 -18.41 4.72 -18.21
C PHE A 554 -17.49 3.75 -18.94
N THR A 555 -17.69 3.65 -20.25
CA THR A 555 -16.93 2.80 -21.15
C THR A 555 -16.78 3.55 -22.46
N VAL A 556 -15.55 3.88 -22.85
CA VAL A 556 -15.23 4.48 -24.15
C VAL A 556 -14.76 3.38 -25.08
N THR A 557 -15.42 3.21 -26.21
CA THR A 557 -14.99 2.28 -27.26
C THR A 557 -14.08 2.99 -28.26
N VAL A 558 -13.02 2.33 -28.69
CA VAL A 558 -12.01 2.89 -29.60
C VAL A 558 -11.71 1.89 -30.71
N ASP A 559 -12.11 2.22 -31.93
CA ASP A 559 -11.85 1.42 -33.14
C ASP A 559 -12.04 2.29 -34.39
N SER A 560 -11.68 1.76 -35.57
CA SER A 560 -11.79 2.47 -36.84
C SER A 560 -13.23 2.60 -37.36
N ASP A 561 -14.19 1.86 -36.80
CA ASP A 561 -15.57 1.85 -37.27
C ASP A 561 -16.27 3.15 -36.80
N PRO A 562 -17.17 3.74 -37.60
CA PRO A 562 -17.94 4.90 -37.15
C PRO A 562 -18.72 4.63 -35.86
N ALA A 563 -19.07 5.69 -35.12
CA ALA A 563 -19.77 5.56 -33.84
C ALA A 563 -21.05 4.71 -33.93
N ASN A 564 -21.83 4.83 -35.01
CA ASN A 564 -23.04 4.04 -35.26
C ASN A 564 -24.01 4.00 -34.06
N GLY A 565 -24.14 5.12 -33.33
CA GLY A 565 -25.01 5.24 -32.16
C GLY A 565 -24.38 4.81 -30.83
N ARG A 566 -23.10 4.44 -30.80
CA ARG A 566 -22.36 4.23 -29.54
C ARG A 566 -22.17 5.60 -28.84
N PRO A 567 -22.58 5.73 -27.56
CA PRO A 567 -22.64 7.04 -26.90
C PRO A 567 -21.26 7.59 -26.50
N ASN A 568 -20.34 6.71 -26.09
CA ASN A 568 -18.97 7.05 -25.74
C ASN A 568 -18.02 6.34 -26.72
N HIS A 569 -17.74 6.97 -27.85
CA HIS A 569 -16.93 6.38 -28.90
C HIS A 569 -15.93 7.39 -29.46
N ILE A 570 -14.71 6.91 -29.68
CA ILE A 570 -13.64 7.64 -30.36
C ILE A 570 -13.25 6.84 -31.60
N GLN A 571 -13.37 7.46 -32.76
CA GLN A 571 -13.06 6.81 -34.02
C GLN A 571 -11.55 6.90 -34.28
N SER A 572 -10.88 5.75 -34.23
CA SER A 572 -9.46 5.64 -34.54
C SER A 572 -9.22 5.67 -36.06
N SER A 573 -7.95 5.83 -36.45
CA SER A 573 -7.52 5.77 -37.86
C SER A 573 -6.11 5.22 -37.97
N ALA A 574 -5.65 4.93 -39.18
CA ALA A 574 -4.26 4.49 -39.41
C ALA A 574 -3.20 5.52 -38.97
N ALA A 575 -3.59 6.78 -38.73
CA ALA A 575 -2.70 7.81 -38.20
C ALA A 575 -2.68 7.84 -36.66
N ALA A 576 -3.61 7.15 -35.98
CA ALA A 576 -3.71 7.16 -34.52
C ALA A 576 -2.50 6.49 -33.87
N GLN A 577 -1.96 7.14 -32.85
CA GLN A 577 -0.75 6.73 -32.14
C GLN A 577 -0.99 6.60 -30.63
N GLU A 578 -1.68 7.56 -30.02
CA GLU A 578 -1.73 7.65 -28.56
C GLU A 578 -2.89 8.53 -28.08
N PHE A 579 -3.51 8.17 -26.96
CA PHE A 579 -4.34 9.12 -26.22
C PHE A 579 -3.50 10.05 -25.36
N TYR A 580 -3.85 11.32 -25.35
CA TYR A 580 -3.42 12.28 -24.35
C TYR A 580 -4.64 12.77 -23.57
N ILE A 581 -4.80 12.21 -22.37
CA ILE A 581 -5.95 12.44 -21.50
C ILE A 581 -5.60 13.51 -20.47
N ARG A 582 -6.45 14.51 -20.34
CA ARG A 582 -6.29 15.61 -19.36
C ARG A 582 -7.41 15.53 -18.34
N ASP A 583 -7.06 15.51 -17.07
CA ASP A 583 -7.95 15.82 -15.95
C ASP A 583 -7.45 17.09 -15.28
N VAL A 584 -8.13 18.22 -15.47
CA VAL A 584 -7.75 19.48 -14.82
C VAL A 584 -8.52 19.65 -13.52
N MET A 585 -7.76 19.70 -12.44
CA MET A 585 -8.28 19.94 -11.10
C MET A 585 -8.27 21.44 -10.82
N LEU A 586 -9.43 22.08 -10.93
CA LEU A 586 -9.59 23.49 -10.60
C LEU A 586 -9.40 23.72 -9.09
N ASP A 587 -10.09 22.93 -8.26
CA ASP A 587 -9.92 22.96 -6.81
C ASP A 587 -9.18 21.70 -6.33
N TRP A 588 -7.89 21.87 -6.04
CA TRP A 588 -7.02 20.78 -5.60
C TRP A 588 -7.45 20.12 -4.29
N ALA A 589 -8.28 20.76 -3.47
CA ALA A 589 -8.72 20.21 -2.20
C ALA A 589 -9.94 19.29 -2.35
N THR A 590 -10.75 19.47 -3.40
CA THR A 590 -12.03 18.79 -3.56
C THR A 590 -12.16 17.98 -4.85
N ASP A 591 -11.51 18.41 -5.93
CA ASP A 591 -11.57 17.72 -7.21
C ASP A 591 -10.83 16.38 -7.14
N THR A 592 -11.35 15.35 -7.81
CA THR A 592 -10.74 14.02 -7.86
C THR A 592 -10.67 13.57 -9.32
N PRO A 593 -9.48 13.24 -9.86
CA PRO A 593 -9.35 12.73 -11.22
C PRO A 593 -10.18 11.47 -11.45
N ASN A 594 -10.54 11.23 -12.71
CA ASN A 594 -11.24 10.04 -13.14
C ASN A 594 -10.38 8.80 -12.92
N GLU A 595 -10.98 7.70 -12.47
CA GLU A 595 -10.34 6.40 -12.52
C GLU A 595 -10.41 5.85 -13.94
N LEU A 596 -9.30 5.29 -14.44
CA LEU A 596 -9.21 4.77 -15.81
C LEU A 596 -8.46 3.44 -15.84
N SER A 597 -8.90 2.56 -16.73
CA SER A 597 -8.18 1.34 -17.15
C SER A 597 -8.45 1.08 -18.64
N ILE A 598 -7.57 0.32 -19.28
CA ILE A 598 -7.61 0.05 -20.72
C ILE A 598 -7.59 -1.46 -20.96
N GLU A 599 -8.44 -1.91 -21.87
CA GLU A 599 -8.47 -3.27 -22.39
C GLU A 599 -8.32 -3.25 -23.92
N ARG A 600 -7.44 -4.08 -24.46
CA ARG A 600 -7.37 -4.37 -25.89
C ARG A 600 -8.23 -5.61 -26.19
N LEU A 601 -9.17 -5.50 -27.13
CA LEU A 601 -10.17 -6.54 -27.43
C LEU A 601 -9.68 -7.64 -28.39
N GLY A 602 -8.43 -7.58 -28.86
CA GLY A 602 -7.83 -8.56 -29.76
C GLY A 602 -7.29 -9.81 -29.04
N GLY A 603 -6.98 -10.86 -29.82
CA GLY A 603 -6.30 -12.06 -29.30
C GLY A 603 -4.88 -11.78 -28.79
N THR A 604 -4.20 -12.80 -28.27
CA THR A 604 -2.82 -12.67 -27.77
C THR A 604 -1.91 -11.96 -28.79
N PRO A 605 -1.15 -10.91 -28.40
CA PRO A 605 -0.25 -10.20 -29.31
C PRO A 605 0.68 -11.16 -30.06
N ALA A 606 0.76 -11.00 -31.39
CA ALA A 606 1.57 -11.87 -32.24
C ALA A 606 3.07 -11.55 -32.16
N THR A 607 3.43 -10.32 -31.79
CA THR A 607 4.81 -9.88 -31.61
C THR A 607 5.21 -9.93 -30.13
N PRO A 608 6.48 -10.23 -29.80
CA PRO A 608 6.96 -10.13 -28.42
C PRO A 608 6.96 -8.67 -27.95
N PRO A 609 6.99 -8.43 -26.62
CA PRO A 609 7.23 -7.09 -26.08
C PRO A 609 8.62 -6.57 -26.49
N LEU A 610 8.79 -5.25 -26.52
CA LEU A 610 10.09 -4.61 -26.75
C LEU A 610 11.13 -5.10 -25.73
N THR A 611 12.31 -5.44 -26.23
CA THR A 611 13.48 -5.74 -25.41
C THR A 611 13.94 -4.51 -24.63
N ILE A 612 14.77 -4.72 -23.60
CA ILE A 612 15.30 -3.59 -22.82
C ILE A 612 16.19 -2.67 -23.66
N ASP A 613 16.91 -3.21 -24.64
CA ASP A 613 17.74 -2.43 -25.56
C ASP A 613 16.87 -1.56 -26.49
N GLU A 614 15.79 -2.12 -27.04
CA GLU A 614 14.84 -1.35 -27.86
C GLU A 614 14.14 -0.24 -27.06
N GLN A 615 13.74 -0.53 -25.81
CA GLN A 615 13.20 0.49 -24.91
C GLN A 615 14.23 1.59 -24.61
N ALA A 616 15.51 1.23 -24.43
CA ALA A 616 16.58 2.17 -24.15
C ALA A 616 16.88 3.10 -25.34
N GLU A 617 16.89 2.57 -26.57
CA GLU A 617 17.04 3.38 -27.79
C GLU A 617 15.85 4.33 -28.00
N LEU A 618 14.63 3.86 -27.72
CA LEU A 618 13.44 4.71 -27.79
C LEU A 618 13.46 5.82 -26.74
N ALA A 619 13.88 5.51 -25.51
CA ALA A 619 14.07 6.50 -24.45
C ALA A 619 15.12 7.56 -24.84
N ALA A 620 16.26 7.14 -25.40
CA ALA A 620 17.28 8.07 -25.90
C ALA A 620 16.74 9.01 -27.00
N THR A 621 15.88 8.50 -27.87
CA THR A 621 15.20 9.31 -28.91
C THR A 621 14.23 10.31 -28.30
N TYR A 622 13.42 9.89 -27.32
CA TYR A 622 12.48 10.76 -26.62
C TYR A 622 13.19 11.85 -25.81
N MET A 623 14.34 11.56 -25.20
CA MET A 623 15.13 12.54 -24.46
C MET A 623 15.56 13.72 -25.33
N LEU A 624 16.11 13.45 -26.51
CA LEU A 624 16.46 14.50 -27.47
C LEU A 624 15.21 15.25 -27.94
N ARG A 625 14.13 14.53 -28.30
CA ARG A 625 12.86 15.13 -28.72
C ARG A 625 12.30 16.08 -27.65
N PHE A 626 12.34 15.69 -26.38
CA PHE A 626 11.81 16.49 -25.27
C PHE A 626 12.64 17.75 -25.04
N ALA A 627 13.97 17.65 -25.12
CA ALA A 627 14.86 18.81 -25.03
C ALA A 627 14.59 19.82 -26.17
N ASP A 628 14.58 19.34 -27.42
CA ASP A 628 14.32 20.18 -28.60
C ASP A 628 12.93 20.82 -28.57
N PHE A 629 11.90 20.04 -28.23
CA PHE A 629 10.53 20.52 -28.15
C PHE A 629 10.37 21.57 -27.05
N THR A 630 10.93 21.32 -25.87
CA THR A 630 10.88 22.26 -24.75
C THR A 630 11.62 23.56 -25.08
N HIS A 631 12.80 23.46 -25.69
CA HIS A 631 13.52 24.65 -26.17
C HIS A 631 12.68 25.46 -27.15
N SER A 632 12.00 24.80 -28.10
CA SER A 632 11.10 25.48 -29.05
C SER A 632 9.95 26.18 -28.34
N LEU A 633 9.34 25.55 -27.32
CA LEU A 633 8.23 26.13 -26.56
C LEU A 633 8.67 27.37 -25.76
N SER A 634 9.83 27.32 -25.11
CA SER A 634 10.33 28.44 -24.29
C SER A 634 10.95 29.56 -25.12
N SER A 635 11.46 29.27 -26.32
CA SER A 635 12.06 30.30 -27.20
C SER A 635 11.06 31.36 -27.65
N GLY A 636 9.80 30.99 -27.90
CA GLY A 636 8.76 31.93 -28.32
C GLY A 636 8.51 33.04 -27.28
N PRO A 637 8.11 32.70 -26.03
CA PRO A 637 7.94 33.68 -24.97
C PRO A 637 9.19 34.52 -24.67
N LEU A 638 10.40 33.96 -24.82
CA LEU A 638 11.65 34.69 -24.59
C LEU A 638 11.97 35.73 -25.67
N GLN A 639 11.37 35.64 -26.87
CA GLN A 639 11.51 36.65 -27.93
C GLN A 639 10.59 37.85 -27.73
N ALA A 640 9.58 37.74 -26.85
CA ALA A 640 8.70 38.85 -26.53
C ALA A 640 9.43 39.90 -25.65
N GLU A 641 8.94 41.14 -25.69
CA GLU A 641 9.42 42.19 -24.79
C GLU A 641 9.10 41.80 -23.33
N PRO A 642 10.10 41.81 -22.42
CA PRO A 642 9.88 41.47 -21.02
C PRO A 642 8.75 42.26 -20.38
N ASN A 643 7.96 41.56 -19.57
CA ASN A 643 6.84 42.10 -18.80
C ASN A 643 5.63 42.52 -19.64
N ASP A 644 5.60 42.28 -20.96
CA ASP A 644 4.43 42.48 -21.82
C ASP A 644 3.67 41.16 -22.06
N PHE A 645 2.36 41.18 -21.80
CA PHE A 645 1.48 40.02 -21.91
C PHE A 645 0.31 40.29 -22.86
N SER A 646 0.59 40.95 -23.98
CA SER A 646 -0.42 41.37 -24.97
C SER A 646 -0.75 40.30 -26.03
N LEU A 647 0.06 39.23 -26.13
CA LEU A 647 -0.04 38.21 -27.19
C LEU A 647 -0.93 37.02 -26.78
N ALA A 648 -2.15 36.96 -27.32
CA ALA A 648 -3.05 35.82 -27.19
C ALA A 648 -2.99 34.92 -28.43
N TYR A 649 -2.94 33.60 -28.22
CA TYR A 649 -3.01 32.60 -29.28
C TYR A 649 -3.86 31.39 -28.87
N SER A 650 -4.37 30.65 -29.85
CA SER A 650 -4.99 29.34 -29.67
C SER A 650 -4.46 28.38 -30.73
N ALA A 651 -4.40 27.09 -30.40
CA ALA A 651 -3.89 26.06 -31.29
C ALA A 651 -4.57 24.71 -31.01
N ASP A 652 -4.60 23.83 -32.01
CA ASP A 652 -5.07 22.44 -31.91
C ASP A 652 -4.02 21.42 -32.43
N THR A 653 -2.78 21.87 -32.55
CA THR A 653 -1.61 21.12 -33.01
C THR A 653 -0.49 21.18 -31.96
N GLY A 654 0.50 20.28 -32.05
CA GLY A 654 1.68 20.31 -31.18
C GLY A 654 1.35 20.15 -29.69
N GLY A 655 0.29 19.40 -29.37
CA GLY A 655 -0.11 19.14 -27.98
C GLY A 655 -1.03 20.18 -27.32
N ALA A 656 -1.35 21.27 -28.01
CA ALA A 656 -2.32 22.26 -27.53
C ALA A 656 -3.75 21.68 -27.47
N LEU A 657 -4.55 22.11 -26.50
CA LEU A 657 -5.94 21.67 -26.38
C LEU A 657 -6.86 22.53 -27.25
N ARG A 658 -7.74 21.87 -28.02
CA ARG A 658 -8.78 22.53 -28.80
C ARG A 658 -9.67 23.39 -27.89
N ASN A 659 -9.98 24.62 -28.31
CA ASN A 659 -10.79 25.60 -27.58
C ASN A 659 -10.14 26.16 -26.29
N GLN A 660 -8.85 25.93 -26.06
CA GLN A 660 -8.07 26.65 -25.04
C GLN A 660 -7.43 27.89 -25.66
N VAL A 661 -7.36 28.98 -24.89
CA VAL A 661 -6.61 30.19 -25.23
C VAL A 661 -5.39 30.29 -24.33
N TYR A 662 -4.25 30.66 -24.92
CA TYR A 662 -2.98 30.85 -24.23
C TYR A 662 -2.53 32.30 -24.37
N ILE A 663 -1.96 32.84 -23.29
CA ILE A 663 -1.22 34.10 -23.32
C ILE A 663 0.15 33.81 -22.69
N GLY A 664 1.19 33.88 -23.52
CA GLY A 664 2.56 33.56 -23.14
C GLY A 664 3.45 34.80 -23.19
N GLY A 665 4.38 34.90 -22.25
CA GLY A 665 5.40 35.95 -22.23
C GLY A 665 6.47 35.66 -21.18
N ASN A 666 7.45 36.55 -21.06
CA ASN A 666 8.51 36.49 -20.06
C ASN A 666 8.43 37.69 -19.10
N PHE A 667 9.06 37.57 -17.95
CA PHE A 667 9.29 38.68 -17.03
C PHE A 667 10.78 38.85 -16.75
N ASP A 668 11.17 40.08 -16.41
CA ASP A 668 12.50 40.44 -15.91
C ASP A 668 12.32 41.61 -14.92
N LEU A 669 12.67 41.39 -13.66
CA LEU A 669 12.38 42.29 -12.54
C LEU A 669 13.59 42.47 -11.61
N ARG A 670 13.80 43.72 -11.21
CA ARG A 670 14.70 44.05 -10.09
C ARG A 670 14.06 43.67 -8.75
N ASP A 671 14.90 43.54 -7.72
CA ASP A 671 14.46 43.12 -6.37
C ASP A 671 13.45 44.10 -5.73
N ASP A 672 13.44 45.37 -6.14
CA ASP A 672 12.52 46.42 -5.68
C ASP A 672 11.31 46.66 -6.61
N GLU A 673 11.17 45.84 -7.66
CA GLU A 673 10.07 45.91 -8.63
C GLU A 673 9.04 44.80 -8.44
N ALA A 674 7.82 45.10 -8.88
CA ALA A 674 6.72 44.17 -8.97
C ALA A 674 6.03 44.33 -10.32
N LEU A 675 5.67 43.21 -10.93
CA LEU A 675 4.84 43.16 -12.12
C LEU A 675 3.38 42.97 -11.68
N VAL A 676 2.54 43.98 -11.91
CA VAL A 676 1.09 43.91 -11.68
C VAL A 676 0.43 43.39 -12.94
N ILE A 677 -0.34 42.30 -12.84
CA ILE A 677 -1.00 41.65 -13.97
C ILE A 677 -2.51 41.63 -13.70
N THR A 678 -3.29 42.35 -14.50
CA THR A 678 -4.75 42.30 -14.45
C THR A 678 -5.26 41.36 -15.53
N VAL A 679 -5.96 40.32 -15.09
CA VAL A 679 -6.54 39.26 -15.92
C VAL A 679 -8.05 39.40 -15.96
N HIS A 680 -8.62 39.32 -17.15
CA HIS A 680 -10.05 39.12 -17.37
C HIS A 680 -10.27 37.72 -17.94
N ASP A 681 -11.22 36.96 -17.39
CA ASP A 681 -11.42 35.55 -17.74
C ASP A 681 -12.12 35.31 -19.09
N GLY A 682 -12.71 36.35 -19.68
CA GLY A 682 -13.43 36.22 -20.95
C GLY A 682 -14.63 35.26 -20.88
N GLY A 683 -15.14 34.97 -19.68
CA GLY A 683 -16.18 33.97 -19.44
C GLY A 683 -15.69 32.54 -19.27
N ALA A 684 -14.38 32.28 -19.22
CA ALA A 684 -13.81 30.95 -19.00
C ALA A 684 -14.23 30.36 -17.63
N ALA A 685 -14.59 29.08 -17.58
CA ALA A 685 -14.80 28.40 -16.31
C ALA A 685 -13.49 28.01 -15.61
N TYR A 686 -12.37 27.99 -16.34
CA TYR A 686 -11.04 27.70 -15.82
C TYR A 686 -10.00 28.67 -16.41
N PHE A 687 -9.12 29.19 -15.55
CA PHE A 687 -7.86 29.77 -15.99
C PHE A 687 -6.75 29.60 -14.94
N VAL A 688 -5.49 29.67 -15.39
CA VAL A 688 -4.29 29.58 -14.52
C VAL A 688 -3.21 30.57 -14.93
N VAL A 689 -2.45 31.06 -13.95
CA VAL A 689 -1.25 31.89 -14.11
C VAL A 689 -0.04 31.17 -13.48
N PRO A 690 0.68 30.32 -14.23
CA PRO A 690 1.83 29.56 -13.72
C PRO A 690 3.17 30.16 -14.18
N ILE A 691 4.13 30.18 -13.24
CA ILE A 691 5.53 30.48 -13.52
C ILE A 691 6.27 29.19 -13.88
N THR A 692 7.02 29.26 -14.97
CA THR A 692 7.85 28.17 -15.49
C THR A 692 9.27 28.66 -15.75
N ASN A 693 10.24 27.77 -15.61
CA ASN A 693 11.59 28.00 -16.10
C ASN A 693 11.67 27.71 -17.61
N ILE A 694 12.77 28.13 -18.25
CA ILE A 694 12.98 27.93 -19.69
C ILE A 694 13.27 26.45 -20.07
N TRP A 695 13.38 25.57 -19.08
CA TRP A 695 13.59 24.13 -19.25
C TRP A 695 12.28 23.34 -19.18
N GLY A 696 11.14 24.05 -19.20
CA GLY A 696 9.83 23.45 -19.38
C GLY A 696 9.21 22.83 -18.15
N THR A 697 9.71 23.15 -16.95
CA THR A 697 9.05 22.74 -15.70
C THR A 697 8.52 23.95 -14.93
N THR A 698 7.36 23.77 -14.31
CA THR A 698 6.82 24.71 -13.33
C THR A 698 7.77 24.89 -12.15
N MET A 699 7.74 26.06 -11.53
CA MET A 699 8.51 26.33 -10.31
C MET A 699 7.91 25.58 -9.10
N ASP A 700 8.29 25.91 -7.86
CA ASP A 700 7.74 25.25 -6.67
C ASP A 700 6.25 25.58 -6.52
N ILE A 701 5.40 24.70 -7.03
CA ILE A 701 3.94 24.85 -7.03
C ILE A 701 3.30 24.31 -5.75
N VAL A 702 4.04 23.63 -4.88
CA VAL A 702 3.49 22.98 -3.68
C VAL A 702 3.59 23.90 -2.48
N HIS A 703 4.80 24.44 -2.23
CA HIS A 703 5.09 25.20 -1.02
C HIS A 703 5.13 26.71 -1.26
N ARG A 704 5.10 27.14 -2.53
CA ARG A 704 5.01 28.55 -2.93
C ARG A 704 3.82 28.79 -3.86
N THR A 705 3.48 30.06 -4.02
CA THR A 705 2.44 30.53 -4.93
C THR A 705 3.01 30.82 -6.31
N SER A 706 3.86 29.93 -6.84
CA SER A 706 4.41 30.08 -8.20
C SER A 706 3.38 29.79 -9.29
N SER A 707 2.20 29.30 -8.94
CA SER A 707 1.02 29.29 -9.79
C SER A 707 -0.25 29.57 -9.00
N LEU A 708 -1.20 30.23 -9.64
CA LEU A 708 -2.54 30.43 -9.10
C LEU A 708 -3.58 30.26 -10.22
N ASN A 709 -4.63 29.50 -9.93
CA ASN A 709 -5.80 29.36 -10.81
C ASN A 709 -7.00 30.16 -10.27
N SER A 710 -8.10 30.18 -11.02
CA SER A 710 -9.29 30.96 -10.65
C SER A 710 -9.89 30.60 -9.28
N ALA A 711 -9.83 29.33 -8.85
CA ALA A 711 -10.33 28.90 -7.53
C ALA A 711 -9.39 29.25 -6.38
N GLN A 712 -8.10 29.46 -6.67
CA GLN A 712 -7.09 29.84 -5.68
C GLN A 712 -6.92 31.36 -5.56
N SER A 713 -7.62 32.12 -6.39
CA SER A 713 -7.46 33.57 -6.55
C SER A 713 -8.70 34.33 -6.08
N VAL A 714 -8.50 35.58 -5.68
CA VAL A 714 -9.59 36.48 -5.30
C VAL A 714 -9.84 37.46 -6.44
N ALA A 715 -11.08 37.49 -6.94
CA ALA A 715 -11.50 38.44 -7.95
C ALA A 715 -11.62 39.86 -7.37
N ASP A 716 -11.26 40.85 -8.18
CA ASP A 716 -11.55 42.27 -7.94
C ASP A 716 -13.06 42.55 -8.08
N PRO A 717 -13.56 43.67 -7.51
CA PRO A 717 -14.89 44.17 -7.84
C PRO A 717 -15.02 44.37 -9.36
N GLY A 718 -15.97 43.67 -9.99
CA GLY A 718 -16.14 43.68 -11.45
C GLY A 718 -15.61 42.42 -12.15
N GLY A 719 -15.02 41.46 -11.43
CA GLY A 719 -14.74 40.12 -11.93
C GLY A 719 -13.38 39.95 -12.63
N SER A 720 -12.54 40.98 -12.70
CA SER A 720 -11.12 40.82 -13.05
C SER A 720 -10.33 40.21 -11.90
N TYR A 721 -9.08 39.83 -12.15
CA TYR A 721 -8.15 39.35 -11.14
C TYR A 721 -6.85 40.10 -11.27
N THR A 722 -6.44 40.79 -10.20
CA THR A 722 -5.15 41.47 -10.15
C THR A 722 -4.13 40.60 -9.41
N TYR A 723 -3.07 40.22 -10.11
CA TYR A 723 -1.92 39.48 -9.58
C TYR A 723 -0.74 40.42 -9.38
N VAL A 724 0.11 40.10 -8.42
CA VAL A 724 1.40 40.78 -8.21
C VAL A 724 2.49 39.73 -8.27
N LEU A 725 3.41 39.83 -9.22
CA LEU A 725 4.61 39.01 -9.29
C LEU A 725 5.79 39.83 -8.77
N SER A 726 6.43 39.36 -7.71
CA SER A 726 7.58 40.02 -7.08
C SER A 726 8.42 39.00 -6.31
N LYS A 727 9.73 39.28 -6.19
CA LYS A 727 10.69 38.37 -5.53
C LYS A 727 10.40 38.15 -4.04
N HIS A 728 9.85 39.17 -3.38
CA HIS A 728 9.45 39.14 -1.98
C HIS A 728 7.94 39.30 -1.86
N ASP A 729 7.36 38.71 -0.81
CA ASP A 729 5.92 38.77 -0.53
C ASP A 729 5.50 40.21 -0.25
N PRO A 730 4.66 40.83 -1.10
CA PRO A 730 4.17 42.18 -0.87
C PRO A 730 2.97 42.19 0.08
N GLY A 731 2.48 41.02 0.52
CA GLY A 731 1.27 40.87 1.32
C GLY A 731 -0.01 40.91 0.49
N VAL A 732 0.03 40.67 -0.82
CA VAL A 732 -1.16 40.63 -1.70
C VAL A 732 -1.65 39.19 -1.85
N HIS A 733 -2.94 38.91 -1.74
CA HIS A 733 -3.46 37.54 -1.80
C HIS A 733 -3.03 36.79 -3.06
N ASN A 734 -3.24 37.40 -4.23
CA ASN A 734 -2.88 36.87 -5.54
C ASN A 734 -1.40 37.17 -5.88
N TRP A 735 -0.49 36.94 -4.93
CA TRP A 735 0.94 37.09 -5.14
C TRP A 735 1.52 35.86 -5.82
N LEU A 736 2.30 36.08 -6.88
CA LEU A 736 3.05 35.07 -7.61
C LEU A 736 4.52 35.11 -7.18
N ASP A 737 5.00 34.02 -6.58
CA ASP A 737 6.38 33.88 -6.07
C ASP A 737 7.27 33.24 -7.16
N PRO A 738 8.23 33.98 -7.76
CA PRO A 738 9.13 33.45 -8.79
C PRO A 738 10.23 32.54 -8.21
N CYS A 739 10.11 32.13 -6.94
CA CYS A 739 11.04 31.24 -6.25
C CYS A 739 12.46 31.82 -6.15
N GLY A 740 12.56 33.15 -6.05
CA GLY A 740 13.82 33.88 -6.00
C GLY A 740 14.42 34.24 -7.35
N LEU A 741 13.80 33.85 -8.46
CA LEU A 741 14.22 34.24 -9.81
C LEU A 741 13.85 35.71 -10.11
N SER A 742 14.71 36.38 -10.86
CA SER A 742 14.45 37.73 -11.39
C SER A 742 13.75 37.69 -12.74
N ASP A 743 13.92 36.59 -13.47
CA ASP A 743 13.36 36.35 -14.80
C ASP A 743 12.62 35.00 -14.86
N GLY A 744 11.79 34.82 -15.89
CA GLY A 744 11.04 33.57 -16.10
C GLY A 744 9.95 33.66 -17.14
N VAL A 745 9.24 32.56 -17.37
CA VAL A 745 8.17 32.45 -18.36
C VAL A 745 6.83 32.27 -17.65
N LEU A 746 5.84 33.04 -18.09
CA LEU A 746 4.44 32.89 -17.72
C LEU A 746 3.67 32.36 -18.94
N THR A 747 2.91 31.29 -18.77
CA THR A 747 2.04 30.74 -19.82
C THR A 747 0.63 30.59 -19.26
N LEU A 748 -0.14 31.66 -19.38
CA LEU A 748 -1.51 31.72 -18.90
C LEU A 748 -2.42 30.92 -19.84
N ARG A 749 -3.43 30.26 -19.27
CA ARG A 749 -4.33 29.36 -20.01
C ARG A 749 -5.76 29.61 -19.59
N TRP A 750 -6.70 29.66 -20.54
CA TRP A 750 -8.15 29.76 -20.32
C TRP A 750 -8.88 28.69 -21.11
N ALA A 751 -9.81 27.99 -20.48
CA ALA A 751 -10.60 26.95 -21.11
C ALA A 751 -12.04 26.94 -20.60
N GLU A 752 -12.86 26.08 -21.22
CA GLU A 752 -14.26 25.88 -20.86
C GLU A 752 -15.10 27.16 -21.01
N PHE A 753 -14.94 27.82 -22.16
CA PHE A 753 -15.74 28.99 -22.52
C PHE A 753 -17.18 28.59 -22.89
N PRO A 754 -18.20 29.34 -22.43
CA PRO A 754 -19.56 29.23 -22.92
C PRO A 754 -19.61 29.36 -24.46
N GLY A 755 -20.14 28.36 -25.16
CA GLY A 755 -20.17 28.34 -26.62
C GLY A 755 -18.80 28.10 -27.30
N GLY A 756 -17.78 27.71 -26.53
CA GLY A 756 -16.46 27.30 -27.03
C GLY A 756 -15.54 28.44 -27.47
N ARG A 757 -15.88 29.70 -27.16
CA ARG A 757 -15.08 30.88 -27.54
C ARG A 757 -15.10 31.96 -26.45
N PRO A 758 -14.00 32.71 -26.25
CA PRO A 758 -13.99 33.84 -25.33
C PRO A 758 -14.96 34.94 -25.77
N ASN A 759 -15.50 35.68 -24.80
CA ASN A 759 -16.19 36.94 -25.06
C ASN A 759 -15.18 38.10 -25.30
N GLU A 760 -15.68 39.28 -25.66
CA GLU A 760 -14.85 40.46 -25.97
C GLU A 760 -14.04 41.01 -24.78
N HIS A 761 -14.28 40.52 -23.56
CA HIS A 761 -13.61 40.98 -22.36
C HIS A 761 -12.35 40.18 -22.02
N LEU A 762 -12.04 39.09 -22.73
CA LEU A 762 -10.77 38.38 -22.52
C LEU A 762 -9.59 39.33 -22.77
N ALA A 763 -8.82 39.61 -21.72
CA ALA A 763 -7.69 40.52 -21.78
C ALA A 763 -6.72 40.28 -20.63
N VAL A 764 -5.44 40.52 -20.90
CA VAL A 764 -4.40 40.63 -19.89
C VAL A 764 -3.73 41.98 -20.06
N ARG A 765 -3.50 42.67 -18.95
CA ARG A 765 -2.72 43.92 -18.89
C ARG A 765 -1.65 43.77 -17.86
N SER A 766 -0.46 44.28 -18.15
CA SER A 766 0.68 44.24 -17.24
C SER A 766 1.32 45.61 -17.10
N GLU A 767 1.81 45.91 -15.90
CA GLU A 767 2.69 47.06 -15.66
C GLU A 767 3.73 46.74 -14.58
N VAL A 768 4.96 47.23 -14.77
CA VAL A 768 6.01 47.17 -13.75
C VAL A 768 5.92 48.40 -12.86
N VAL A 769 5.89 48.21 -11.55
CA VAL A 769 5.84 49.28 -10.55
C VAL A 769 6.85 49.01 -9.43
N PRO A 770 7.30 50.05 -8.70
CA PRO A 770 8.05 49.84 -7.46
C PRO A 770 7.18 49.10 -6.43
N VAL A 771 7.76 48.13 -5.69
CA VAL A 771 7.07 47.42 -4.60
C VAL A 771 6.47 48.40 -3.58
N SER A 772 7.18 49.50 -3.31
CA SER A 772 6.73 50.57 -2.40
C SER A 772 5.48 51.31 -2.87
N ALA A 773 5.16 51.25 -4.17
CA ALA A 773 4.00 51.91 -4.76
C ALA A 773 2.74 51.05 -4.76
N LEU A 774 2.83 49.73 -4.45
CA LEU A 774 1.71 48.78 -4.60
C LEU A 774 0.44 49.22 -3.87
N ARG A 775 0.55 49.75 -2.64
CA ARG A 775 -0.62 50.22 -1.88
C ARG A 775 -1.39 51.35 -2.57
N ASN A 776 -0.75 52.12 -3.43
CA ASN A 776 -1.35 53.24 -4.16
C ASN A 776 -1.74 52.86 -5.60
N ARG A 777 -1.24 51.73 -6.12
CA ARG A 777 -1.46 51.29 -7.51
C ARG A 777 -2.54 50.22 -7.62
N LEU A 778 -2.65 49.35 -6.62
CA LEU A 778 -3.62 48.27 -6.62
C LEU A 778 -5.04 48.77 -6.29
N PRO A 779 -6.11 48.07 -6.74
CA PRO A 779 -7.48 48.40 -6.40
C PRO A 779 -7.70 48.54 -4.89
N GLU A 780 -8.57 49.46 -4.46
CA GLU A 780 -8.86 49.67 -3.02
C GLU A 780 -9.35 48.39 -2.33
N ALA A 781 -10.09 47.55 -3.06
CA ALA A 781 -10.61 46.27 -2.58
C ALA A 781 -9.59 45.12 -2.58
N THR A 782 -8.31 45.38 -2.88
CA THR A 782 -7.26 44.36 -2.88
C THR A 782 -7.21 43.67 -1.52
N LYS A 783 -7.28 42.34 -1.54
CA LYS A 783 -7.13 41.53 -0.33
C LYS A 783 -5.64 41.45 0.05
N TRP A 784 -5.31 42.08 1.17
CA TRP A 784 -3.99 41.99 1.78
C TRP A 784 -3.94 40.82 2.78
N MET A 785 -2.78 40.21 2.93
CA MET A 785 -2.51 39.10 3.82
C MET A 785 -1.41 39.46 4.81
N THR A 786 -1.59 38.99 6.03
CA THR A 786 -0.52 38.90 7.04
C THR A 786 0.38 37.69 6.76
N ASP A 787 1.58 37.69 7.34
CA ASP A 787 2.51 36.56 7.25
C ASP A 787 1.88 35.24 7.74
N ALA A 788 1.02 35.32 8.77
CA ALA A 788 0.33 34.16 9.32
C ALA A 788 -0.70 33.59 8.33
N GLU A 789 -1.46 34.46 7.65
CA GLU A 789 -2.40 34.05 6.61
C GLU A 789 -1.66 33.49 5.40
N ARG A 790 -0.51 34.06 5.00
CA ARG A 790 0.32 33.49 3.91
C ARG A 790 0.81 32.10 4.27
N ALA A 791 1.31 31.92 5.49
CA ALA A 791 1.76 30.62 5.96
C ALA A 791 0.62 29.59 5.96
N GLN A 792 -0.60 30.00 6.31
CA GLN A 792 -1.78 29.14 6.22
C GLN A 792 -2.12 28.77 4.77
N GLN A 793 -2.16 29.74 3.85
CA GLN A 793 -2.42 29.49 2.43
C GLN A 793 -1.42 28.49 1.84
N ARG A 794 -0.13 28.61 2.16
CA ARG A 794 0.92 27.67 1.71
C ARG A 794 0.72 26.25 2.29
N ARG A 795 0.31 26.14 3.56
CA ARG A 795 -0.01 24.83 4.18
C ARG A 795 -1.22 24.16 3.51
N GLU A 796 -2.30 24.91 3.30
CA GLU A 796 -3.53 24.41 2.66
C GLU A 796 -3.24 23.95 1.23
N ARG A 797 -2.49 24.75 0.47
CA ARG A 797 -2.06 24.42 -0.88
C ARG A 797 -1.22 23.14 -0.93
N ALA A 798 -0.22 23.02 -0.05
CA ALA A 798 0.62 21.83 0.03
C ALA A 798 -0.20 20.58 0.39
N ALA A 799 -1.12 20.69 1.36
CA ALA A 799 -2.02 19.61 1.74
C ALA A 799 -2.95 19.19 0.59
N ALA A 800 -3.49 20.17 -0.15
CA ALA A 800 -4.35 19.92 -1.29
C ALA A 800 -3.59 19.21 -2.44
N TYR A 801 -2.38 19.66 -2.77
CA TYR A 801 -1.58 19.03 -3.83
C TYR A 801 -1.19 17.57 -3.48
N LYS A 802 -0.87 17.29 -2.21
CA LYS A 802 -0.51 15.94 -1.75
C LYS A 802 -1.58 14.88 -1.99
N ARG A 803 -2.84 15.27 -2.23
CA ARG A 803 -3.89 14.35 -2.70
C ARG A 803 -3.58 13.69 -4.04
N ARG A 804 -2.58 14.16 -4.79
CA ARG A 804 -2.09 13.55 -6.04
C ARG A 804 -0.93 12.59 -5.84
N LEU A 805 -0.24 12.71 -4.70
CA LEU A 805 0.98 12.00 -4.35
C LEU A 805 0.77 11.34 -2.98
N PRO A 806 -0.09 10.29 -2.90
CA PRO A 806 -0.32 9.59 -1.64
C PRO A 806 0.97 9.02 -1.04
N GLU A 807 2.03 8.85 -1.85
CA GLU A 807 3.35 8.44 -1.41
C GLU A 807 4.03 9.44 -0.48
N LEU A 808 3.66 10.74 -0.54
CA LEU A 808 4.19 11.79 0.34
C LEU A 808 3.38 11.92 1.65
N LEU A 809 2.12 11.48 1.67
CA LEU A 809 1.28 11.52 2.88
C LEU A 809 1.75 10.50 3.94
N ASP A 810 2.66 9.61 3.56
CA ASP A 810 3.33 8.64 4.40
C ASP A 810 4.55 9.21 5.18
N ASP A 811 5.10 10.37 4.78
CA ASP A 811 6.29 10.99 5.40
C ASP A 811 5.95 12.09 6.44
N ASP A 812 4.82 12.81 6.27
CA ASP A 812 4.48 13.98 7.11
C ASP A 812 3.66 13.66 8.38
N ARG A 813 3.69 12.41 8.85
CA ARG A 813 3.12 12.04 10.17
C ARG A 813 4.21 11.74 11.21
N THR A 814 5.37 12.39 11.06
CA THR A 814 6.36 12.55 12.14
C THR A 814 5.90 13.52 13.20
#